data_AF-A0A9E1E2G0-F1
#
_entry.id   AF-A0A9E1E2G0-F1
#
_cell.length_a   1.000
_cell.length_b   1.000
_cell.length_c   1.000
_cell.angle_alpha   90.00
_cell.angle_beta   90.00
_cell.angle_gamma   90.00
#
_symmetry.space_group_name_H-M   'P 1'
#
loop_
_entity.id
_entity.type
_entity.pdbx_description
1 polymer ?
#
loop_
_entity_poly.entity_id
_entity_poly.type
_entity_poly.pdbx_seq_one_letter_code
_entity_poly.pdbx_strand_id
1 'polypeptide(L)'
;MEQLVMPVIALRGLVVFPGMSVQFDVGRKKSILAVNQAMDINQTVFLVAQKDLETSDPKQEHLHKVGVIAKIKQVFRNTEDGLRLFVEGIRRAELLDIMQDTPFLLGDLALIDEVESAQTHRSQALVRRMKTVFEQYIQNYKSVPPDIIMNVIKLKESGELADYIAGNTALDAELKQDVLEIIDADQRLEFLIDILQDEIKILEIENIISSKAKEQMDQNQREYYLREQIRAIYNELGEDESPEEEHESFKQRILALHLPEKQEQKLLKECDRLAKMPSGSHEGSVVRNYLETCLELPWNQSGKATINLNKVEKVLNKEHYGLTKVKERILESLAVRKLNPHMNGQVICLVGPPGVGKSSIAKSIAHAIGLEFERISLGGVRDESEIVGHRKTYVGSMPGRIISAVKQAGINNPVILLDEIDKLCKDFRGDPASALLEVLDMEQNSTFTDHYIDMPFDLSNVIFITTANDASTIPAPLFDRMDVISLSSYTHEEKFHIATKHLIPKQLEKHGIAAKQLKITPAAVHAIIDNYTKEAGVRGLERRIADICRKCAKSVVEHPDKKITVNDRQLEEYLGPKKYKKEDVSKTDEIGLVNGLAWTSVGGEILPIEVVALDGTGKIELTGNLGNVMKESAKTAVSCVRSRADKLGIMREFYKRKDIHIHAPEGAIPKDGPSAGIAMATVITSALTSIPVCHDVAMTGEITLQGRVLPIGGLKEKTMAAYRAGMKRVIIPADNVADLADVDQVVKDSIEFFPVRKIDEVLELALTRKPTPRESLFDDADCQYLEHDANQLMLPSI
;
A
#
# COMPACT_ATOMS: atom_id res chain seq x y z
N MET A 1 -3.31 -29.03 97.09
CA MET A 1 -3.50 -27.76 96.39
C MET A 1 -4.08 -26.78 97.38
N GLU A 2 -3.29 -25.78 97.75
CA GLU A 2 -3.76 -24.64 98.53
C GLU A 2 -4.62 -23.75 97.61
N GLN A 3 -5.79 -23.31 98.09
CA GLN A 3 -6.75 -22.51 97.32
C GLN A 3 -6.62 -21.03 97.66
N LEU A 4 -6.67 -20.17 96.64
CA LEU A 4 -6.53 -18.72 96.78
C LEU A 4 -7.57 -17.99 95.93
N VAL A 5 -8.20 -16.98 96.52
CA VAL A 5 -9.16 -16.12 95.83
C VAL A 5 -8.47 -14.81 95.46
N MET A 6 -8.46 -14.45 94.17
CA MET A 6 -7.80 -13.22 93.71
C MET A 6 -8.43 -12.59 92.44
N PRO A 7 -8.17 -11.29 92.19
CA PRO A 7 -8.63 -10.61 90.98
C PRO A 7 -8.02 -11.21 89.72
N VAL A 8 -8.85 -11.44 88.70
CA VAL A 8 -8.48 -12.07 87.42
C VAL A 8 -8.42 -11.03 86.31
N ILE A 9 -7.35 -11.07 85.51
CA ILE A 9 -7.20 -10.28 84.29
C ILE A 9 -7.11 -11.24 83.10
N ALA A 10 -8.11 -11.15 82.23
CA ALA A 10 -8.15 -11.86 80.97
C ALA A 10 -7.29 -11.13 79.92
N LEU A 11 -6.22 -11.79 79.47
CA LEU A 11 -5.27 -11.29 78.48
C LEU A 11 -5.70 -11.70 77.06
N ARG A 12 -5.63 -10.75 76.13
CA ARG A 12 -5.94 -10.95 74.71
C ARG A 12 -4.64 -11.17 73.93
N GLY A 13 -4.43 -12.39 73.43
CA GLY A 13 -3.29 -12.74 72.58
C GLY A 13 -1.93 -12.72 73.28
N LEU A 14 -1.92 -12.73 74.62
CA LEU A 14 -0.71 -12.68 75.43
C LEU A 14 -0.77 -13.77 76.51
N VAL A 15 0.28 -14.59 76.56
CA VAL A 15 0.51 -15.62 77.59
C VAL A 15 1.74 -15.20 78.40
N VAL A 16 1.62 -15.20 79.72
CA VAL A 16 2.71 -14.83 80.64
C VAL A 16 3.24 -16.10 81.31
N PHE A 17 4.55 -16.21 81.44
CA PHE A 17 5.23 -17.34 82.09
C PHE A 17 5.78 -16.95 83.47
N PRO A 18 5.99 -17.91 84.39
CA PRO A 18 6.72 -17.68 85.64
C PRO A 18 8.12 -17.11 85.39
N GLY A 19 8.59 -16.20 86.25
CA GLY A 19 9.89 -15.53 86.14
C GLY A 19 9.99 -14.48 85.02
N MET A 20 8.97 -14.34 84.16
CA MET A 20 8.95 -13.37 83.06
C MET A 20 8.38 -12.02 83.52
N SER A 21 9.04 -10.94 83.12
CA SER A 21 8.51 -9.58 83.26
C SER A 21 7.89 -9.11 81.95
N VAL A 22 6.63 -8.67 82.00
CA VAL A 22 5.86 -8.27 80.81
C VAL A 22 5.17 -6.93 81.03
N GLN A 23 5.11 -6.12 79.98
CA GLN A 23 4.36 -4.87 79.97
C GLN A 23 3.17 -4.98 78.99
N PHE A 24 1.95 -4.70 79.45
CA PHE A 24 0.75 -4.75 78.60
C PHE A 24 -0.28 -3.69 78.98
N ASP A 25 -1.14 -3.33 78.03
CA ASP A 25 -2.20 -2.35 78.19
C ASP A 25 -3.52 -3.01 78.62
N VAL A 26 -4.25 -2.31 79.49
CA VAL A 26 -5.52 -2.73 80.07
C VAL A 26 -6.54 -1.62 79.83
N GLY A 27 -7.49 -1.87 78.94
CA GLY A 27 -8.57 -0.93 78.60
C GLY A 27 -9.97 -1.31 79.10
N ARG A 28 -10.19 -2.57 79.49
CA ARG A 28 -11.52 -3.03 79.95
C ARG A 28 -11.82 -2.46 81.35
N LYS A 29 -13.01 -1.86 81.53
CA LYS A 29 -13.46 -1.30 82.83
C LYS A 29 -13.36 -2.32 83.97
N LYS A 30 -13.79 -3.57 83.75
CA LYS A 30 -13.67 -4.68 84.72
C LYS A 30 -12.21 -4.94 85.10
N SER A 31 -11.30 -4.96 84.13
CA SER A 31 -9.87 -5.21 84.36
C SER A 31 -9.18 -4.05 85.08
N ILE A 32 -9.56 -2.81 84.80
CA ILE A 32 -9.08 -1.62 85.53
C ILE A 32 -9.50 -1.69 87.01
N LEU A 33 -10.74 -2.10 87.28
CA LEU A 33 -11.24 -2.28 88.65
C LEU A 33 -10.54 -3.46 89.36
N ALA A 34 -10.27 -4.57 88.65
CA ALA A 34 -9.50 -5.70 89.18
C ALA A 34 -8.08 -5.28 89.61
N VAL A 35 -7.42 -4.43 88.80
CA VAL A 35 -6.08 -3.88 89.12
C VAL A 35 -6.14 -3.00 90.37
N ASN A 36 -7.12 -2.10 90.47
CA ASN A 36 -7.26 -1.24 91.65
C ASN A 36 -7.45 -2.07 92.92
N GLN A 37 -8.31 -3.10 92.87
CA GLN A 37 -8.51 -4.02 94.00
C GLN A 37 -7.23 -4.79 94.37
N ALA A 38 -6.47 -5.25 93.37
CA ALA A 38 -5.23 -5.97 93.61
C ALA A 38 -4.16 -5.09 94.28
N MET A 39 -4.11 -3.79 93.92
CA MET A 39 -3.21 -2.82 94.52
C MET A 39 -3.49 -2.58 96.02
N ASP A 40 -4.75 -2.71 96.46
CA ASP A 40 -5.16 -2.53 97.86
C ASP A 40 -4.88 -3.75 98.74
N ILE A 41 -4.69 -4.94 98.15
CA ILE A 41 -4.48 -6.21 98.89
C ILE A 41 -2.98 -6.53 98.97
N ASN A 42 -2.42 -7.22 97.97
CA ASN A 42 -1.06 -7.77 97.98
C ASN A 42 -0.29 -7.49 96.67
N GLN A 43 -0.82 -6.60 95.81
CA GLN A 43 -0.28 -6.30 94.49
C GLN A 43 -0.15 -7.54 93.58
N THR A 44 -0.95 -8.57 93.84
CA THR A 44 -0.97 -9.82 93.07
C THR A 44 -2.26 -9.95 92.27
N VAL A 45 -2.13 -10.40 91.03
CA VAL A 45 -3.23 -10.64 90.10
C VAL A 45 -3.04 -11.98 89.41
N PHE A 46 -4.14 -12.60 89.01
CA PHE A 46 -4.10 -13.79 88.16
C PHE A 46 -4.26 -13.39 86.70
N LEU A 47 -3.28 -13.78 85.89
CA LEU A 47 -3.25 -13.53 84.47
C LEU A 47 -3.61 -14.81 83.73
N VAL A 48 -4.63 -14.74 82.88
CA VAL A 48 -5.10 -15.90 82.12
C VAL A 48 -5.41 -15.47 80.70
N ALA A 49 -4.98 -16.27 79.72
CA ALA A 49 -5.30 -16.02 78.32
C ALA A 49 -6.78 -16.34 78.04
N GLN A 50 -7.39 -15.57 77.15
CA GLN A 50 -8.70 -15.91 76.59
C GLN A 50 -8.55 -16.81 75.37
N LYS A 51 -9.45 -17.78 75.21
CA LYS A 51 -9.48 -18.72 74.07
C LYS A 51 -9.84 -18.05 72.77
N ASP A 52 -10.85 -17.17 72.81
CA ASP A 52 -11.29 -16.40 71.65
C ASP A 52 -10.82 -14.95 71.77
N LEU A 53 -10.03 -14.50 70.80
CA LEU A 53 -9.50 -13.15 70.75
C LEU A 53 -10.58 -12.10 70.46
N GLU A 54 -11.70 -12.45 69.82
CA GLU A 54 -12.75 -11.48 69.45
C GLU A 54 -13.71 -11.14 70.60
N THR A 55 -13.77 -11.99 71.63
CA THR A 55 -14.65 -11.80 72.78
C THR A 55 -14.24 -10.57 73.61
N SER A 56 -15.13 -9.58 73.69
CA SER A 56 -14.87 -8.31 74.39
C SER A 56 -15.02 -8.39 75.91
N ASP A 57 -15.90 -9.25 76.42
CA ASP A 57 -16.17 -9.46 77.85
C ASP A 57 -16.13 -10.96 78.18
N PRO A 58 -14.93 -11.51 78.50
CA PRO A 58 -14.75 -12.95 78.66
C PRO A 58 -15.39 -13.46 79.96
N LYS A 59 -16.09 -14.59 79.84
CA LYS A 59 -16.65 -15.38 80.94
C LYS A 59 -15.75 -16.59 81.18
N GLN A 60 -15.99 -17.35 82.24
CA GLN A 60 -15.20 -18.54 82.61
C GLN A 60 -14.97 -19.52 81.45
N GLU A 61 -15.99 -19.78 80.62
CA GLU A 61 -15.91 -20.67 79.46
C GLU A 61 -14.90 -20.19 78.39
N HIS A 62 -14.71 -18.88 78.29
CA HIS A 62 -13.84 -18.19 77.34
C HIS A 62 -12.39 -18.07 77.83
N LEU A 63 -12.07 -18.51 79.05
CA LEU A 63 -10.73 -18.45 79.63
C LEU A 63 -10.06 -19.82 79.60
N HIS A 64 -8.73 -19.82 79.50
CA HIS A 64 -7.95 -21.02 79.74
C HIS A 64 -7.98 -21.41 81.21
N LYS A 65 -7.76 -22.70 81.49
CA LYS A 65 -7.77 -23.21 82.87
C LYS A 65 -6.49 -22.84 83.61
N VAL A 66 -5.34 -22.91 82.94
CA VAL A 66 -4.05 -22.60 83.55
C VAL A 66 -3.64 -21.17 83.19
N GLY A 67 -3.21 -20.43 84.21
CA GLY A 67 -2.67 -19.09 84.09
C GLY A 67 -1.52 -18.87 85.07
N VAL A 68 -1.08 -17.63 85.20
CA VAL A 68 0.05 -17.25 86.06
C VAL A 68 -0.37 -16.20 87.08
N ILE A 69 -0.05 -16.46 88.35
CA ILE A 69 -0.10 -15.44 89.39
C ILE A 69 1.06 -14.49 89.16
N ALA A 70 0.78 -13.22 88.96
CA ALA A 70 1.78 -12.19 88.70
C ALA A 70 1.72 -11.09 89.76
N LYS A 71 2.88 -10.49 90.04
CA LYS A 71 3.00 -9.31 90.90
C LYS A 71 3.08 -8.05 90.06
N ILE A 72 2.21 -7.08 90.36
CA ILE A 72 2.25 -5.75 89.73
C ILE A 72 3.44 -4.99 90.30
N LYS A 73 4.38 -4.60 89.44
CA LYS A 73 5.57 -3.82 89.80
C LYS A 73 5.32 -2.34 89.60
N GLN A 74 4.71 -1.96 88.47
CA GLN A 74 4.43 -0.57 88.11
C GLN A 74 3.11 -0.46 87.35
N VAL A 75 2.43 0.68 87.51
CA VAL A 75 1.20 1.03 86.81
C VAL A 75 1.37 2.43 86.21
N PHE A 76 1.24 2.54 84.89
CA PHE A 76 1.26 3.81 84.16
C PHE A 76 -0.15 4.16 83.71
N ARG A 77 -0.57 5.41 83.89
CA ARG A 77 -1.84 5.93 83.37
C ARG A 77 -1.58 6.60 82.02
N ASN A 78 -2.19 6.10 80.95
CA ASN A 78 -2.16 6.78 79.66
C ASN A 78 -3.27 7.84 79.61
N THR A 79 -3.09 8.92 78.84
CA THR A 79 -4.03 10.06 78.75
C THR A 79 -5.39 9.72 78.14
N GLU A 80 -5.51 8.59 77.44
CA GLU A 80 -6.76 8.06 76.87
C GLU A 80 -7.20 6.81 77.67
N ASP A 81 -8.05 6.98 78.70
CA ASP A 81 -8.87 5.99 79.44
C ASP A 81 -8.33 4.56 79.76
N GLY A 82 -7.04 4.28 79.60
CA GLY A 82 -6.41 2.96 79.78
C GLY A 82 -5.20 2.97 80.74
N LEU A 83 -4.94 1.81 81.35
CA LEU A 83 -3.78 1.58 82.23
C LEU A 83 -2.74 0.70 81.52
N ARG A 84 -1.46 1.04 81.64
CA ARG A 84 -0.35 0.16 81.21
C ARG A 84 0.32 -0.46 82.42
N LEU A 85 0.32 -1.78 82.51
CA LEU A 85 0.88 -2.53 83.65
C LEU A 85 2.24 -3.07 83.31
N PHE A 86 3.14 -3.06 84.29
CA PHE A 86 4.37 -3.84 84.29
C PHE A 86 4.29 -4.88 85.40
N VAL A 87 4.31 -6.16 85.03
CA VAL A 87 4.08 -7.30 85.94
C VAL A 87 5.24 -8.30 85.87
N GLU A 88 5.45 -9.04 86.94
CA GLU A 88 6.38 -10.17 87.01
C GLU A 88 5.60 -11.45 87.35
N GLY A 89 5.67 -12.46 86.50
CA GLY A 89 5.05 -13.77 86.75
C GLY A 89 5.74 -14.50 87.91
N ILE A 90 4.98 -14.98 88.88
CA ILE A 90 5.51 -15.68 90.06
C ILE A 90 5.42 -17.20 89.85
N ARG A 91 4.21 -17.72 89.63
CA ARG A 91 3.97 -19.16 89.51
C ARG A 91 2.67 -19.48 88.79
N ARG A 92 2.55 -20.72 88.31
CA ARG A 92 1.34 -21.25 87.67
C ARG A 92 0.22 -21.49 88.69
N ALA A 93 -1.02 -21.29 88.27
CA ALA A 93 -2.21 -21.72 89.02
C ALA A 93 -3.33 -22.10 88.05
N GLU A 94 -4.20 -22.99 88.50
CA GLU A 94 -5.39 -23.41 87.78
C GLU A 94 -6.61 -22.62 88.29
N LEU A 95 -7.39 -22.04 87.37
CA LEU A 95 -8.66 -21.39 87.63
C LEU A 95 -9.75 -22.45 87.80
N LEU A 96 -10.22 -22.64 89.03
CA LEU A 96 -11.30 -23.58 89.34
C LEU A 96 -12.66 -22.99 88.99
N ASP A 97 -12.95 -21.80 89.52
CA ASP A 97 -14.24 -21.14 89.35
C ASP A 97 -14.16 -19.61 89.36
N ILE A 98 -15.12 -18.93 88.73
CA ILE A 98 -15.28 -17.47 88.82
C ILE A 98 -16.36 -17.17 89.87
N MET A 99 -15.92 -16.79 91.07
CA MET A 99 -16.78 -16.49 92.21
C MET A 99 -17.62 -15.22 92.01
N GLN A 100 -17.12 -14.26 91.22
CA GLN A 100 -17.80 -12.98 90.98
C GLN A 100 -17.40 -12.41 89.61
N ASP A 101 -18.39 -11.88 88.87
CA ASP A 101 -18.18 -11.26 87.54
C ASP A 101 -18.23 -9.71 87.58
N THR A 102 -19.13 -9.13 88.37
CA THR A 102 -19.30 -7.68 88.51
C THR A 102 -19.01 -7.21 89.94
N PRO A 103 -18.26 -6.12 90.17
CA PRO A 103 -17.79 -5.14 89.19
C PRO A 103 -16.48 -5.53 88.47
N PHE A 104 -15.82 -6.61 88.88
CA PHE A 104 -14.63 -7.20 88.23
C PHE A 104 -14.59 -8.72 88.47
N LEU A 105 -13.74 -9.43 87.72
CA LEU A 105 -13.58 -10.89 87.82
C LEU A 105 -12.81 -11.28 89.08
N LEU A 106 -13.39 -12.14 89.92
CA LEU A 106 -12.76 -12.74 91.09
C LEU A 106 -12.74 -14.27 90.91
N GLY A 107 -11.56 -14.86 90.84
CA GLY A 107 -11.37 -16.29 90.58
C GLY A 107 -10.92 -17.05 91.82
N ASP A 108 -11.44 -18.27 92.00
CA ASP A 108 -10.91 -19.27 92.93
C ASP A 108 -9.84 -20.10 92.20
N LEU A 109 -8.63 -20.13 92.76
CA LEU A 109 -7.45 -20.70 92.13
C LEU A 109 -6.89 -21.85 92.95
N ALA A 110 -6.53 -22.94 92.26
CA ALA A 110 -5.69 -24.00 92.80
C ALA A 110 -4.24 -23.76 92.41
N LEU A 111 -3.36 -23.76 93.41
CA LEU A 111 -1.92 -23.68 93.17
C LEU A 111 -1.42 -25.00 92.59
N ILE A 112 -0.67 -24.88 91.49
CA ILE A 112 0.01 -26.01 90.85
C ILE A 112 1.41 -26.09 91.46
N ASP A 113 1.67 -27.17 92.19
CA ASP A 113 3.02 -27.48 92.67
C ASP A 113 3.84 -27.98 91.49
N GLU A 114 4.93 -27.29 91.15
CA GLU A 114 5.84 -27.75 90.11
C GLU A 114 6.61 -28.96 90.62
N VAL A 115 6.56 -30.06 89.87
CA VAL A 115 7.36 -31.24 90.18
C VAL A 115 8.82 -30.91 89.82
N GLU A 116 9.67 -30.75 90.82
CA GLU A 116 11.11 -30.57 90.60
C GLU A 116 11.63 -31.69 89.69
N SER A 117 12.26 -31.32 88.58
CA SER A 117 12.81 -32.33 87.66
C SER A 117 13.90 -33.11 88.39
N ALA A 118 13.77 -34.43 88.50
CA ALA A 118 14.89 -35.26 88.88
C ALA A 118 16.02 -35.02 87.86
N GLN A 119 17.22 -34.65 88.30
CA GLN A 119 18.37 -34.43 87.42
C GLN A 119 18.87 -35.76 86.83
N THR A 120 18.10 -36.30 85.91
CA THR A 120 18.41 -37.52 85.16
C THR A 120 19.32 -37.19 83.97
N HIS A 121 20.00 -38.20 83.44
CA HIS A 121 20.73 -38.06 82.19
C HIS A 121 19.84 -37.61 81.01
N ARG A 122 18.52 -37.92 81.06
CA ARG A 122 17.54 -37.48 80.05
C ARG A 122 17.31 -35.97 80.11
N SER A 123 17.04 -35.41 81.30
CA SER A 123 16.85 -33.96 81.50
C SER A 123 18.08 -33.17 81.02
N GLN A 124 19.29 -33.62 81.36
CA GLN A 124 20.53 -32.96 80.90
C GLN A 124 20.71 -32.98 79.38
N ALA A 125 20.28 -34.06 78.71
CA ALA A 125 20.34 -34.16 77.25
C ALA A 125 19.32 -33.22 76.58
N LEU A 126 18.10 -33.13 77.13
CA LEU A 126 17.07 -32.21 76.64
C LEU A 126 17.49 -30.75 76.79
N VAL A 127 18.05 -30.36 77.93
CA VAL A 127 18.59 -29.01 78.16
C VAL A 127 19.66 -28.63 77.13
N ARG A 128 20.57 -29.56 76.79
CA ARG A 128 21.58 -29.32 75.74
C ARG A 128 20.93 -29.17 74.37
N ARG A 129 19.99 -30.06 74.01
CA ARG A 129 19.28 -30.02 72.73
C ARG A 129 18.49 -28.72 72.58
N MET A 130 17.78 -28.29 73.61
CA MET A 130 17.03 -27.03 73.62
C MET A 130 17.93 -25.83 73.33
N LYS A 131 19.09 -25.74 73.99
CA LYS A 131 20.06 -24.65 73.76
C LYS A 131 20.55 -24.60 72.31
N THR A 132 20.82 -25.77 71.72
CA THR A 132 21.22 -25.85 70.30
C THR A 132 20.09 -25.42 69.35
N VAL A 133 18.85 -25.85 69.60
CA VAL A 133 17.70 -25.45 68.77
C VAL A 133 17.42 -23.95 68.90
N PHE A 134 17.53 -23.39 70.11
CA PHE A 134 17.37 -21.95 70.32
C PHE A 134 18.45 -21.12 69.61
N GLU A 135 19.70 -21.60 69.58
CA GLU A 135 20.78 -20.96 68.83
C GLU A 135 20.49 -20.91 67.32
N GLN A 136 19.95 -21.99 66.75
CA GLN A 136 19.52 -22.04 65.34
C GLN A 136 18.37 -21.09 65.06
N TYR A 137 17.39 -21.00 65.97
CA TYR A 137 16.28 -20.05 65.87
C TYR A 137 16.78 -18.59 65.81
N ILE A 138 17.75 -18.22 66.66
CA ILE A 138 18.30 -16.86 66.68
C ILE A 138 19.03 -16.49 65.38
N GLN A 139 19.66 -17.44 64.69
CA GLN A 139 20.35 -17.17 63.42
C GLN A 139 19.37 -16.74 62.31
N ASN A 140 18.15 -17.27 62.33
CA ASN A 140 17.14 -17.01 61.32
C ASN A 140 16.16 -15.88 61.70
N TYR A 141 16.02 -15.58 62.99
CA TYR A 141 15.12 -14.55 63.52
C TYR A 141 15.80 -13.18 63.67
N LYS A 142 15.08 -12.09 63.36
CA LYS A 142 15.63 -10.72 63.40
C LYS A 142 15.90 -10.27 64.84
N SER A 143 17.20 -10.21 65.18
CA SER A 143 17.79 -9.51 66.33
C SER A 143 17.15 -9.79 67.71
N VAL A 144 17.56 -10.91 68.32
CA VAL A 144 17.31 -11.18 69.74
C VAL A 144 18.33 -10.39 70.61
N PRO A 145 17.90 -9.64 71.63
CA PRO A 145 18.79 -8.95 72.56
C PRO A 145 19.86 -9.88 73.18
N PRO A 146 21.15 -9.47 73.25
CA PRO A 146 22.23 -10.31 73.78
C PRO A 146 21.99 -10.83 75.21
N ASP A 147 21.30 -10.05 76.05
CA ASP A 147 21.01 -10.40 77.43
C ASP A 147 20.13 -11.65 77.56
N ILE A 148 19.22 -11.86 76.61
CA ILE A 148 18.35 -13.04 76.57
C ILE A 148 19.19 -14.30 76.30
N ILE A 149 20.13 -14.20 75.35
CA ILE A 149 21.04 -15.30 74.99
C ILE A 149 21.90 -15.70 76.20
N MET A 150 22.45 -14.71 76.91
CA MET A 150 23.28 -14.97 78.09
C MET A 150 22.51 -15.65 79.23
N ASN A 151 21.24 -15.32 79.43
CA ASN A 151 20.39 -15.95 80.46
C ASN A 151 20.03 -17.39 80.11
N VAL A 152 19.70 -17.69 78.84
CA VAL A 152 19.45 -19.07 78.37
C VAL A 152 20.66 -19.97 78.61
N ILE A 153 21.89 -19.45 78.41
CA ILE A 153 23.12 -20.22 78.66
C ILE A 153 23.27 -20.60 80.15
N LYS A 154 22.87 -19.71 81.07
CA LYS A 154 23.02 -19.89 82.53
C LYS A 154 22.03 -20.90 83.12
N LEU A 155 20.80 -20.93 82.61
CA LEU A 155 19.74 -21.82 83.12
C LEU A 155 20.10 -23.29 82.91
N LYS A 156 19.85 -24.13 83.94
CA LYS A 156 20.18 -25.56 83.94
C LYS A 156 18.99 -26.47 84.14
N GLU A 157 17.88 -25.93 84.64
CA GLU A 157 16.67 -26.69 84.93
C GLU A 157 15.74 -26.73 83.73
N SER A 158 15.16 -27.89 83.42
CA SER A 158 14.30 -28.07 82.24
C SER A 158 13.11 -27.11 82.26
N GLY A 159 12.49 -26.94 83.44
CA GLY A 159 11.27 -26.16 83.61
C GLY A 159 11.48 -24.66 83.39
N GLU A 160 12.43 -24.06 84.12
CA GLU A 160 12.77 -22.64 83.99
C GLU A 160 13.26 -22.30 82.58
N LEU A 161 14.03 -23.20 81.96
CA LEU A 161 14.55 -23.02 80.61
C LEU A 161 13.42 -22.99 79.57
N ALA A 162 12.45 -23.90 79.68
CA ALA A 162 11.30 -23.93 78.78
C ALA A 162 10.47 -22.64 78.88
N ASP A 163 10.22 -22.17 80.10
CA ASP A 163 9.40 -20.98 80.36
C ASP A 163 10.06 -19.70 79.86
N TYR A 164 11.37 -19.59 80.12
CA TYR A 164 12.15 -18.44 79.68
C TYR A 164 12.24 -18.37 78.15
N ILE A 165 12.45 -19.50 77.46
CA ILE A 165 12.51 -19.52 76.00
C ILE A 165 11.13 -19.28 75.38
N ALA A 166 10.07 -19.92 75.87
CA ALA A 166 8.72 -19.72 75.37
C ALA A 166 8.24 -18.26 75.52
N GLY A 167 8.60 -17.60 76.63
CA GLY A 167 8.31 -16.19 76.85
C GLY A 167 9.03 -15.24 75.88
N ASN A 168 10.26 -15.58 75.46
CA ASN A 168 11.10 -14.72 74.63
C ASN A 168 11.09 -15.07 73.12
N THR A 169 10.31 -16.07 72.71
CA THR A 169 10.16 -16.49 71.31
C THR A 169 8.86 -15.95 70.71
N ALA A 170 8.84 -15.73 69.40
CA ALA A 170 7.70 -15.16 68.68
C ALA A 170 6.69 -16.24 68.25
N LEU A 171 6.30 -17.11 69.18
CA LEU A 171 5.31 -18.15 68.95
C LEU A 171 3.88 -17.64 69.13
N ASP A 172 2.94 -18.27 68.42
CA ASP A 172 1.51 -18.03 68.57
C ASP A 172 1.04 -18.27 70.02
N ALA A 173 0.04 -17.50 70.44
CA ALA A 173 -0.47 -17.54 71.81
C ALA A 173 -1.02 -18.92 72.19
N GLU A 174 -1.61 -19.66 71.24
CA GLU A 174 -2.12 -21.02 71.44
C GLU A 174 -1.00 -21.99 71.80
N LEU A 175 0.10 -22.00 71.03
CA LEU A 175 1.27 -22.83 71.30
C LEU A 175 1.94 -22.47 72.63
N LYS A 176 2.01 -21.17 72.96
CA LYS A 176 2.51 -20.72 74.27
C LYS A 176 1.64 -21.20 75.42
N GLN A 177 0.33 -21.24 75.22
CA GLN A 177 -0.62 -21.72 76.21
C GLN A 177 -0.50 -23.24 76.41
N ASP A 178 -0.30 -24.01 75.34
CA ASP A 178 -0.02 -25.45 75.44
C ASP A 178 1.28 -25.71 76.24
N VAL A 179 2.33 -24.93 76.00
CA VAL A 179 3.57 -25.00 76.80
C VAL A 179 3.32 -24.66 78.27
N LEU A 180 2.47 -23.67 78.57
CA LEU A 180 2.14 -23.28 79.94
C LEU A 180 1.37 -24.37 80.70
N GLU A 181 0.50 -25.11 80.01
CA GLU A 181 -0.37 -26.17 80.55
C GLU A 181 0.39 -27.47 80.85
N ILE A 182 1.57 -27.70 80.26
CA ILE A 182 2.40 -28.88 80.56
C ILE A 182 3.13 -28.69 81.89
N ILE A 183 2.72 -29.48 82.89
CA ILE A 183 3.26 -29.44 84.25
C ILE A 183 4.63 -30.15 84.33
N ASP A 184 4.81 -31.27 83.61
CA ASP A 184 6.06 -32.04 83.62
C ASP A 184 7.17 -31.27 82.88
N ALA A 185 8.25 -30.94 83.59
CA ALA A 185 9.31 -30.08 83.10
C ALA A 185 10.06 -30.65 81.88
N ASP A 186 10.24 -31.98 81.81
CA ASP A 186 10.96 -32.61 80.70
C ASP A 186 10.05 -32.73 79.46
N GLN A 187 8.77 -33.08 79.65
CA GLN A 187 7.78 -33.08 78.57
C GLN A 187 7.56 -31.68 77.97
N ARG A 188 7.55 -30.65 78.83
CA ARG A 188 7.40 -29.25 78.39
C ARG A 188 8.57 -28.82 77.50
N LEU A 189 9.78 -29.18 77.91
CA LEU A 189 10.99 -28.87 77.15
C LEU A 189 11.06 -29.65 75.82
N GLU A 190 10.64 -30.93 75.81
CA GLU A 190 10.54 -31.75 74.60
C GLU A 190 9.52 -31.17 73.60
N PHE A 191 8.35 -30.76 74.08
CA PHE A 191 7.32 -30.11 73.25
C PHE A 191 7.80 -28.78 72.65
N LEU A 192 8.48 -27.95 73.45
CA LEU A 192 9.02 -26.66 72.97
C LEU A 192 10.13 -26.84 71.91
N ILE A 193 10.95 -27.91 72.04
CA ILE A 193 11.96 -28.25 71.02
C ILE A 193 11.29 -28.52 69.68
N ASP A 194 10.22 -29.31 69.66
CA ASP A 194 9.55 -29.68 68.41
C ASP A 194 8.91 -28.45 67.74
N ILE A 195 8.24 -27.59 68.53
CA ILE A 195 7.66 -26.33 68.03
C ILE A 195 8.73 -25.44 67.38
N LEU A 196 9.86 -25.22 68.06
CA LEU A 196 10.90 -24.34 67.55
C LEU A 196 11.62 -24.90 66.31
N GLN A 197 11.69 -26.23 66.18
CA GLN A 197 12.23 -26.86 64.98
C GLN A 197 11.36 -26.62 63.74
N ASP A 198 10.03 -26.60 63.90
CA ASP A 198 9.13 -26.28 62.79
C ASP A 198 9.15 -24.79 62.47
N GLU A 199 9.21 -23.92 63.48
CA GLU A 199 9.33 -22.48 63.29
C GLU A 199 10.61 -22.08 62.53
N ILE A 200 11.74 -22.73 62.81
CA ILE A 200 12.99 -22.52 62.07
C ILE A 200 12.82 -22.76 60.56
N LYS A 201 12.09 -23.80 60.16
CA LYS A 201 11.86 -24.11 58.73
C LYS A 201 11.03 -23.03 58.05
N ILE A 202 10.06 -22.45 58.75
CA ILE A 202 9.22 -21.37 58.23
C ILE A 202 10.09 -20.13 58.00
N LEU A 203 10.89 -19.74 59.01
CA LEU A 203 11.79 -18.57 58.92
C LEU A 203 12.82 -18.70 57.79
N GLU A 204 13.35 -19.90 57.52
CA GLU A 204 14.25 -20.14 56.39
C GLU A 204 13.58 -19.87 55.03
N ILE A 205 12.33 -20.29 54.85
CA ILE A 205 11.56 -20.06 53.63
C ILE A 205 11.25 -18.56 53.47
N GLU A 206 10.86 -17.87 54.54
CA GLU A 206 10.59 -16.43 54.52
C GLU A 206 11.83 -15.62 54.10
N ASN A 207 13.01 -15.98 54.61
CA ASN A 207 14.27 -15.33 54.24
C ASN A 207 14.63 -15.55 52.75
N ILE A 208 14.31 -16.72 52.17
CA ILE A 208 14.48 -16.98 50.74
C ILE A 208 13.51 -16.14 49.90
N ILE A 209 12.26 -15.98 50.34
CA ILE A 209 11.27 -15.14 49.64
C ILE A 209 11.68 -13.66 49.71
N SER A 210 12.08 -13.18 50.88
CA SER A 210 12.49 -11.78 51.09
C SER A 210 13.74 -11.42 50.27
N SER A 211 14.69 -12.33 50.07
CA SER A 211 15.89 -12.07 49.27
C SER A 211 15.56 -11.95 47.78
N LYS A 212 14.72 -12.85 47.24
CA LYS A 212 14.25 -12.77 45.84
C LYS A 212 13.44 -11.51 45.54
N ALA A 213 12.56 -11.10 46.44
CA ALA A 213 11.77 -9.87 46.27
C ALA A 213 12.66 -8.62 46.21
N LYS A 214 13.74 -8.60 47.00
CA LYS A 214 14.67 -7.47 47.07
C LYS A 214 15.52 -7.33 45.80
N GLU A 215 16.00 -8.43 45.23
CA GLU A 215 16.71 -8.42 43.93
C GLU A 215 15.84 -7.89 42.79
N GLN A 216 14.54 -8.23 42.79
CA GLN A 216 13.61 -7.81 41.75
C GLN A 216 13.23 -6.32 41.85
N MET A 217 13.15 -5.78 43.07
CA MET A 217 12.88 -4.34 43.30
C MET A 217 14.08 -3.44 42.93
N ASP A 218 15.30 -3.87 43.24
CA ASP A 218 16.52 -3.07 42.97
C ASP A 218 16.79 -2.91 41.45
N GLN A 219 16.44 -3.89 40.62
CA GLN A 219 16.52 -3.76 39.16
C GLN A 219 15.54 -2.70 38.62
N ASN A 220 14.28 -2.73 39.05
CA ASN A 220 13.25 -1.81 38.55
C ASN A 220 13.47 -0.36 38.99
N GLN A 221 13.93 -0.13 40.23
CA GLN A 221 14.25 1.24 40.69
C GLN A 221 15.44 1.84 39.94
N ARG A 222 16.46 1.03 39.63
CA ARG A 222 17.64 1.49 38.89
C ARG A 222 17.31 1.88 37.46
N GLU A 223 16.43 1.12 36.79
CA GLU A 223 15.96 1.44 35.45
C GLU A 223 15.09 2.71 35.42
N TYR A 224 14.19 2.87 36.40
CA TYR A 224 13.37 4.08 36.55
C TYR A 224 14.23 5.35 36.75
N TYR A 225 15.23 5.29 37.63
CA TYR A 225 16.10 6.43 37.92
C TYR A 225 16.97 6.82 36.72
N LEU A 226 17.47 5.85 35.94
CA LEU A 226 18.24 6.11 34.73
C LEU A 226 17.40 6.79 33.63
N ARG A 227 16.13 6.41 33.46
CA ARG A 227 15.22 7.04 32.48
C ARG A 227 14.89 8.49 32.85
N GLU A 228 14.62 8.75 34.14
CA GLU A 228 14.41 10.11 34.65
C GLU A 228 15.63 11.00 34.43
N GLN A 229 16.84 10.49 34.68
CA GLN A 229 18.07 11.24 34.39
C GLN A 229 18.24 11.54 32.89
N ILE A 230 17.93 10.58 32.01
CA ILE A 230 18.00 10.80 30.56
C ILE A 230 17.00 11.87 30.12
N ARG A 231 15.76 11.86 30.62
CA ARG A 231 14.76 12.92 30.33
C ARG A 231 15.22 14.30 30.79
N ALA A 232 15.80 14.39 31.99
CA ALA A 232 16.33 15.65 32.51
C ALA A 232 17.48 16.20 31.63
N ILE A 233 18.34 15.31 31.10
CA ILE A 233 19.44 15.68 30.20
C ILE A 233 18.93 16.21 28.85
N TYR A 234 17.94 15.54 28.21
CA TYR A 234 17.37 16.01 26.94
C TYR A 234 16.68 17.38 27.07
N ASN A 235 15.98 17.62 28.19
CA ASN A 235 15.34 18.91 28.48
C ASN A 235 16.35 20.05 28.68
N GLU A 236 17.54 19.79 29.25
CA GLU A 236 18.60 20.81 29.36
C GLU A 236 19.36 21.05 28.04
N LEU A 237 19.39 20.06 27.13
CA LEU A 237 20.04 20.16 25.82
C LEU A 237 19.22 20.94 24.78
N GLY A 238 17.94 21.22 25.04
CA GLY A 238 17.07 21.97 24.12
C GLY A 238 16.63 21.19 22.87
N GLU A 239 16.60 19.87 22.93
CA GLU A 239 15.97 19.03 21.90
C GLU A 239 14.47 18.89 22.22
N ASP A 240 13.60 19.38 21.32
CA ASP A 240 12.15 19.53 21.56
C ASP A 240 11.35 18.20 21.65
N GLU A 241 11.94 17.05 21.34
CA GLU A 241 11.27 15.73 21.44
C GLU A 241 12.19 14.69 22.09
N SER A 242 11.78 14.18 23.25
CA SER A 242 12.45 13.03 23.87
C SER A 242 12.23 11.76 23.02
N PRO A 243 13.22 10.85 22.88
CA PRO A 243 13.02 9.55 22.23
C PRO A 243 11.86 8.72 22.79
N GLU A 244 11.49 8.95 24.06
CA GLU A 244 10.33 8.31 24.68
C GLU A 244 8.98 8.94 24.28
N GLU A 245 8.94 10.25 24.04
CA GLU A 245 7.74 10.95 23.55
C GLU A 245 7.47 10.60 22.08
N GLU A 246 8.52 10.52 21.27
CA GLU A 246 8.44 10.05 19.88
C GLU A 246 7.91 8.60 19.80
N HIS A 247 8.42 7.73 20.67
CA HIS A 247 7.96 6.34 20.77
C HIS A 247 6.46 6.25 21.14
N GLU A 248 6.03 6.98 22.16
CA GLU A 248 4.62 6.96 22.59
C GLU A 248 3.69 7.56 21.51
N SER A 249 4.13 8.62 20.82
CA SER A 249 3.42 9.23 19.69
C SER A 249 3.21 8.23 18.55
N PHE A 250 4.27 7.54 18.13
CA PHE A 250 4.16 6.51 17.08
C PHE A 250 3.25 5.37 17.50
N LYS A 251 3.37 4.89 18.74
CA LYS A 251 2.53 3.81 19.27
C LYS A 251 1.05 4.17 19.26
N GLN A 252 0.69 5.38 19.70
CA GLN A 252 -0.69 5.87 19.66
C GLN A 252 -1.22 5.95 18.23
N ARG A 253 -0.42 6.44 17.29
CA ARG A 253 -0.79 6.51 15.86
C ARG A 253 -0.98 5.12 15.24
N ILE A 254 -0.13 4.15 15.57
CA ILE A 254 -0.25 2.77 15.10
C ILE A 254 -1.58 2.16 15.58
N LEU A 255 -1.90 2.29 16.86
CA LEU A 255 -3.13 1.76 17.45
C LEU A 255 -4.39 2.44 16.88
N ALA A 256 -4.30 3.74 16.56
CA ALA A 256 -5.41 4.49 15.97
C ALA A 256 -5.76 4.05 14.54
N LEU A 257 -4.84 3.39 13.82
CA LEU A 257 -5.10 2.90 12.46
C LEU A 257 -5.99 1.65 12.43
N HIS A 258 -6.12 0.92 13.55
CA HIS A 258 -6.89 -0.33 13.65
C HIS A 258 -6.50 -1.35 12.56
N LEU A 259 -5.21 -1.67 12.50
CA LEU A 259 -4.67 -2.63 11.55
C LEU A 259 -4.95 -4.07 12.01
N PRO A 260 -4.89 -5.07 11.11
CA PRO A 260 -4.97 -6.46 11.55
C PRO A 260 -3.76 -6.82 12.43
N GLU A 261 -3.97 -7.77 13.35
CA GLU A 261 -3.07 -8.07 14.46
C GLU A 261 -1.61 -8.31 14.01
N LYS A 262 -1.40 -8.98 12.87
CA LYS A 262 -0.05 -9.26 12.34
C LYS A 262 0.69 -7.99 11.89
N GLN A 263 0.02 -7.06 11.24
CA GLN A 263 0.60 -5.79 10.78
C GLN A 263 0.86 -4.86 11.97
N GLU A 264 -0.09 -4.78 12.89
CA GLU A 264 0.04 -3.96 14.10
C GLU A 264 1.23 -4.41 14.95
N GLN A 265 1.34 -5.71 15.25
CA GLN A 265 2.47 -6.26 16.01
C GLN A 265 3.83 -5.99 15.32
N LYS A 266 3.87 -6.01 13.99
CA LYS A 266 5.09 -5.73 13.23
C LYS A 266 5.52 -4.27 13.38
N LEU A 267 4.59 -3.32 13.25
CA LEU A 267 4.88 -1.89 13.41
C LEU A 267 5.27 -1.55 14.85
N LEU A 268 4.58 -2.13 15.83
CA LEU A 268 4.93 -1.98 17.25
C LEU A 268 6.35 -2.48 17.54
N LYS A 269 6.74 -3.64 16.96
CA LYS A 269 8.10 -4.18 17.12
C LYS A 269 9.17 -3.28 16.51
N GLU A 270 8.90 -2.65 15.36
CA GLU A 270 9.83 -1.67 14.75
C GLU A 270 9.87 -0.37 15.56
N CYS A 271 8.76 0.05 16.15
CA CYS A 271 8.69 1.20 17.07
C CYS A 271 9.50 0.96 18.36
N ASP A 272 9.39 -0.23 18.96
CA ASP A 272 10.20 -0.65 20.11
C ASP A 272 11.71 -0.72 19.75
N ARG A 273 12.01 -1.10 18.51
CA ARG A 273 13.38 -1.15 18.00
C ARG A 273 13.96 0.25 17.85
N LEU A 274 13.19 1.21 17.32
CA LEU A 274 13.60 2.60 17.19
C LEU A 274 13.94 3.22 18.56
N ALA A 275 13.11 2.99 19.58
CA ALA A 275 13.33 3.51 20.93
C ALA A 275 14.62 2.99 21.61
N LYS A 276 15.11 1.81 21.20
CA LYS A 276 16.37 1.22 21.70
C LYS A 276 17.60 1.69 20.94
N MET A 277 17.43 2.33 19.79
CA MET A 277 18.53 2.79 18.96
C MET A 277 19.08 4.13 19.48
N PRO A 278 20.41 4.36 19.39
CA PRO A 278 20.98 5.66 19.70
C PRO A 278 20.45 6.76 18.77
N SER A 279 20.13 7.93 19.33
CA SER A 279 19.75 9.12 18.57
C SER A 279 20.83 9.47 17.54
N GLY A 280 20.44 9.64 16.28
CA GLY A 280 21.36 9.93 15.16
C GLY A 280 21.97 8.72 14.45
N SER A 281 21.59 7.49 14.80
CA SER A 281 21.98 6.30 14.03
C SER A 281 21.40 6.34 12.61
N HIS A 282 22.20 5.97 11.61
CA HIS A 282 21.75 5.82 10.22
C HIS A 282 20.64 4.77 10.10
N GLU A 283 20.69 3.71 10.91
CA GLU A 283 19.63 2.69 10.98
C GLU A 283 18.36 3.25 11.62
N GLY A 284 18.49 4.12 12.63
CA GLY A 284 17.37 4.79 13.27
C GLY A 284 16.60 5.68 12.28
N SER A 285 17.30 6.44 11.44
CA SER A 285 16.68 7.25 10.39
C SER A 285 15.91 6.41 9.36
N VAL A 286 16.43 5.22 8.99
CA VAL A 286 15.73 4.29 8.08
C VAL A 286 14.44 3.78 8.71
N VAL A 287 14.47 3.36 9.98
CA VAL A 287 13.29 2.85 10.70
C VAL A 287 12.27 3.95 10.93
N ARG A 288 12.70 5.18 11.27
CA ARG A 288 11.81 6.34 11.40
C ARG A 288 11.08 6.64 10.09
N ASN A 289 11.81 6.77 8.99
CA ASN A 289 11.22 7.03 7.66
C ASN A 289 10.25 5.89 7.24
N TYR A 290 10.58 4.65 7.58
CA TYR A 290 9.71 3.49 7.35
C TYR A 290 8.40 3.59 8.15
N LEU A 291 8.48 3.89 9.45
CA LEU A 291 7.31 4.07 10.31
C LEU A 291 6.44 5.24 9.84
N GLU A 292 7.03 6.38 9.54
CA GLU A 292 6.32 7.54 8.97
C GLU A 292 5.61 7.18 7.68
N THR A 293 6.31 6.52 6.75
CA THR A 293 5.72 6.09 5.48
C THR A 293 4.55 5.13 5.71
N CYS A 294 4.68 4.16 6.62
CA CYS A 294 3.59 3.24 6.94
C CYS A 294 2.40 3.94 7.61
N LEU A 295 2.64 4.94 8.45
CA LEU A 295 1.60 5.70 9.14
C LEU A 295 0.84 6.69 8.24
N GLU A 296 1.49 7.19 7.19
CA GLU A 296 0.87 8.06 6.19
C GLU A 296 0.04 7.29 5.16
N LEU A 297 0.13 5.96 5.12
CA LEU A 297 -0.67 5.16 4.21
C LEU A 297 -2.14 5.11 4.66
N PRO A 298 -3.10 5.24 3.72
CA PRO A 298 -4.52 5.31 4.03
C PRO A 298 -5.16 3.93 4.21
N TRP A 299 -4.64 3.08 5.12
CA TRP A 299 -5.06 1.68 5.30
C TRP A 299 -6.58 1.49 5.32
N ASN A 300 -7.27 2.23 6.19
CA ASN A 300 -8.72 2.14 6.42
C ASN A 300 -9.47 3.43 6.03
N GLN A 301 -8.84 4.32 5.25
CA GLN A 301 -9.43 5.59 4.83
C GLN A 301 -9.88 5.52 3.37
N SER A 302 -11.20 5.49 3.14
CA SER A 302 -11.79 5.45 1.80
C SER A 302 -12.48 6.77 1.45
N GLY A 303 -12.28 7.25 0.23
CA GLY A 303 -13.03 8.35 -0.36
C GLY A 303 -14.49 7.96 -0.66
N LYS A 304 -15.39 8.95 -0.60
CA LYS A 304 -16.82 8.76 -0.87
C LYS A 304 -17.10 8.67 -2.39
N ALA A 305 -16.93 7.49 -2.97
CA ALA A 305 -17.26 7.25 -4.38
C ALA A 305 -18.77 7.38 -4.64
N THR A 306 -19.18 8.25 -5.58
CA THR A 306 -20.58 8.37 -5.99
C THR A 306 -20.73 8.07 -7.48
N ILE A 307 -21.01 6.81 -7.82
CA ILE A 307 -21.19 6.37 -9.22
C ILE A 307 -22.62 6.72 -9.69
N ASN A 308 -22.76 7.91 -10.27
CA ASN A 308 -23.97 8.37 -10.96
C ASN A 308 -23.70 8.47 -12.47
N LEU A 309 -24.19 7.50 -13.24
CA LEU A 309 -23.97 7.41 -14.69
C LEU A 309 -24.39 8.69 -15.43
N ASN A 310 -25.54 9.29 -15.06
CA ASN A 310 -26.01 10.54 -15.67
C ASN A 310 -25.08 11.72 -15.38
N LYS A 311 -24.48 11.76 -14.17
CA LYS A 311 -23.48 12.78 -13.82
C LYS A 311 -22.20 12.55 -14.61
N VAL A 312 -21.72 11.30 -14.69
CA VAL A 312 -20.52 10.92 -15.44
C VAL A 312 -20.66 11.27 -16.91
N GLU A 313 -21.76 10.90 -17.55
CA GLU A 313 -22.05 11.22 -18.95
C GLU A 313 -22.03 12.73 -19.19
N LYS A 314 -22.67 13.53 -18.32
CA LYS A 314 -22.66 14.99 -18.41
C LYS A 314 -21.26 15.57 -18.30
N VAL A 315 -20.43 15.08 -17.37
CA VAL A 315 -19.04 15.54 -17.20
C VAL A 315 -18.20 15.17 -18.42
N LEU A 316 -18.29 13.93 -18.89
CA LEU A 316 -17.57 13.47 -20.08
C LEU A 316 -17.97 14.23 -21.34
N ASN A 317 -19.26 14.53 -21.54
CA ASN A 317 -19.73 15.31 -22.68
C ASN A 317 -19.38 16.80 -22.58
N LYS A 318 -19.24 17.34 -21.37
CA LYS A 318 -18.80 18.71 -21.15
C LYS A 318 -17.30 18.88 -21.38
N GLU A 319 -16.48 17.92 -20.97
CA GLU A 319 -15.02 18.05 -21.00
C GLU A 319 -14.37 17.49 -22.28
N HIS A 320 -15.05 16.56 -22.97
CA HIS A 320 -14.56 15.94 -24.20
C HIS A 320 -15.58 16.08 -25.33
N TYR A 321 -15.13 16.58 -26.48
CA TYR A 321 -15.94 16.63 -27.69
C TYR A 321 -15.84 15.33 -28.49
N GLY A 322 -16.94 14.89 -29.10
CA GLY A 322 -16.99 13.64 -29.86
C GLY A 322 -16.86 12.40 -28.98
N LEU A 323 -16.14 11.38 -29.46
CA LEU A 323 -15.81 10.14 -28.74
C LEU A 323 -17.04 9.38 -28.19
N THR A 324 -18.14 9.34 -28.93
CA THR A 324 -19.41 8.73 -28.49
C THR A 324 -19.23 7.27 -28.09
N LYS A 325 -18.64 6.45 -28.96
CA LYS A 325 -18.38 5.02 -28.68
C LYS A 325 -17.50 4.80 -27.44
N VAL A 326 -16.48 5.63 -27.26
CA VAL A 326 -15.55 5.54 -26.13
C VAL A 326 -16.26 5.89 -24.82
N LYS A 327 -17.07 6.96 -24.82
CA LYS A 327 -17.85 7.36 -23.65
C LYS A 327 -18.90 6.33 -23.26
N GLU A 328 -19.60 5.77 -24.24
CA GLU A 328 -20.59 4.71 -24.03
C GLU A 328 -19.95 3.49 -23.37
N ARG A 329 -18.82 3.02 -23.89
CA ARG A 329 -18.08 1.88 -23.33
C ARG A 329 -17.57 2.15 -21.90
N ILE A 330 -17.09 3.35 -21.60
CA ILE A 330 -16.73 3.76 -20.23
C ILE A 330 -17.96 3.72 -19.30
N LEU A 331 -19.12 4.19 -19.77
CA LEU A 331 -20.37 4.15 -18.99
C LEU A 331 -20.82 2.70 -18.74
N GLU A 332 -20.66 1.79 -19.71
CA GLU A 332 -20.90 0.36 -19.54
C GLU A 332 -19.99 -0.24 -18.46
N SER A 333 -18.67 0.01 -18.51
CA SER A 333 -17.73 -0.48 -17.49
C SER A 333 -18.09 0.04 -16.09
N LEU A 334 -18.49 1.31 -15.97
CA LEU A 334 -18.92 1.89 -14.70
C LEU A 334 -20.28 1.36 -14.23
N ALA A 335 -21.19 1.01 -15.15
CA ALA A 335 -22.48 0.42 -14.83
C ALA A 335 -22.31 -0.99 -14.21
N VAL A 336 -21.42 -1.80 -14.77
CA VAL A 336 -21.07 -3.13 -14.22
C VAL A 336 -20.53 -2.98 -12.79
N ARG A 337 -19.63 -2.03 -12.56
CA ARG A 337 -19.06 -1.78 -11.22
C ARG A 337 -20.09 -1.27 -10.22
N LYS A 338 -21.08 -0.50 -10.67
CA LYS A 338 -22.19 -0.07 -9.81
C LYS A 338 -23.08 -1.23 -9.36
N LEU A 339 -23.28 -2.23 -10.23
CA LEU A 339 -24.07 -3.42 -9.92
C LEU A 339 -23.33 -4.37 -8.97
N ASN A 340 -22.01 -4.51 -9.15
CA ASN A 340 -21.18 -5.33 -8.27
C ASN A 340 -19.91 -4.58 -7.87
N PRO A 341 -19.92 -3.92 -6.69
CA PRO A 341 -18.77 -3.18 -6.18
C PRO A 341 -17.53 -4.05 -5.92
N HIS A 342 -17.72 -5.35 -5.67
CA HIS A 342 -16.64 -6.31 -5.43
C HIS A 342 -16.12 -6.96 -6.73
N MET A 343 -16.88 -6.87 -7.84
CA MET A 343 -16.28 -7.12 -9.15
C MET A 343 -15.54 -5.87 -9.58
N ASN A 344 -14.23 -5.93 -9.39
CA ASN A 344 -13.33 -5.14 -10.19
C ASN A 344 -13.47 -5.62 -11.63
N GLY A 345 -14.11 -4.84 -12.50
CA GLY A 345 -14.14 -5.13 -13.93
C GLY A 345 -12.71 -5.23 -14.49
N GLN A 346 -12.57 -5.79 -15.70
CA GLN A 346 -11.31 -5.74 -16.45
C GLN A 346 -10.74 -4.32 -16.45
N VAL A 347 -9.42 -4.22 -16.34
CA VAL A 347 -8.72 -2.94 -16.27
C VAL A 347 -8.92 -2.19 -17.58
N ILE A 348 -9.44 -0.97 -17.53
CA ILE A 348 -9.70 -0.19 -18.74
C ILE A 348 -8.38 0.24 -19.37
N CYS A 349 -8.14 -0.14 -20.63
CA CYS A 349 -6.98 0.28 -21.40
C CYS A 349 -7.39 1.23 -22.54
N LEU A 350 -6.97 2.49 -22.45
CA LEU A 350 -7.20 3.50 -23.48
C LEU A 350 -6.04 3.48 -24.49
N VAL A 351 -6.30 3.01 -25.71
CA VAL A 351 -5.29 2.88 -26.77
C VAL A 351 -5.54 3.90 -27.87
N GLY A 352 -4.50 4.56 -28.38
CA GLY A 352 -4.65 5.45 -29.53
C GLY A 352 -3.45 6.38 -29.73
N PRO A 353 -3.41 7.17 -30.82
CA PRO A 353 -2.26 8.02 -31.09
C PRO A 353 -2.05 9.11 -30.02
N PRO A 354 -0.85 9.69 -29.90
CA PRO A 354 -0.57 10.71 -28.90
C PRO A 354 -1.43 11.97 -29.13
N GLY A 355 -1.92 12.57 -28.04
CA GLY A 355 -2.70 13.80 -28.09
C GLY A 355 -4.19 13.64 -28.40
N VAL A 356 -4.72 12.41 -28.35
CA VAL A 356 -6.18 12.16 -28.46
C VAL A 356 -6.95 12.29 -27.13
N GLY A 357 -6.29 12.69 -26.04
CA GLY A 357 -6.99 12.99 -24.77
C GLY A 357 -7.15 11.82 -23.79
N LYS A 358 -6.47 10.68 -24.00
CA LYS A 358 -6.49 9.48 -23.13
C LYS A 358 -6.38 9.81 -21.63
N SER A 359 -5.30 10.49 -21.24
CA SER A 359 -5.06 10.85 -19.84
C SER A 359 -6.09 11.86 -19.30
N SER A 360 -6.64 12.71 -20.18
CA SER A 360 -7.66 13.67 -19.79
C SER A 360 -9.01 13.00 -19.52
N ILE A 361 -9.34 11.92 -20.25
CA ILE A 361 -10.55 11.13 -20.01
C ILE A 361 -10.48 10.45 -18.64
N ALA A 362 -9.35 9.82 -18.31
CA ALA A 362 -9.14 9.22 -16.99
C ALA A 362 -9.33 10.23 -15.85
N LYS A 363 -8.80 11.44 -16.01
CA LYS A 363 -9.00 12.53 -15.04
C LYS A 363 -10.47 12.93 -14.90
N SER A 364 -11.20 13.03 -16.02
CA SER A 364 -12.64 13.33 -16.01
C SER A 364 -13.47 12.25 -15.32
N ILE A 365 -13.09 10.98 -15.48
CA ILE A 365 -13.73 9.85 -14.79
C ILE A 365 -13.58 10.01 -13.27
N ALA A 366 -12.35 10.25 -12.80
CA ALA A 366 -12.08 10.45 -11.38
C ALA A 366 -12.88 11.63 -10.79
N HIS A 367 -12.86 12.78 -11.47
CA HIS A 367 -13.62 13.97 -11.09
C HIS A 367 -15.14 13.72 -11.07
N ALA A 368 -15.66 12.94 -12.02
CA ALA A 368 -17.09 12.62 -12.07
C ALA A 368 -17.54 11.73 -10.90
N ILE A 369 -16.74 10.72 -10.57
CA ILE A 369 -16.98 9.78 -9.45
C ILE A 369 -16.75 10.45 -8.09
N GLY A 370 -15.89 11.47 -8.05
CA GLY A 370 -15.52 12.19 -6.82
C GLY A 370 -14.42 11.49 -6.04
N LEU A 371 -13.47 10.88 -6.74
CA LEU A 371 -12.29 10.23 -6.17
C LEU A 371 -11.02 10.99 -6.55
N GLU A 372 -9.99 10.88 -5.72
CA GLU A 372 -8.67 11.44 -6.01
C GLU A 372 -8.05 10.76 -7.23
N PHE A 373 -7.30 11.56 -8.00
CA PHE A 373 -6.69 11.14 -9.26
C PHE A 373 -5.19 11.23 -9.20
N GLU A 374 -4.52 10.10 -9.40
CA GLU A 374 -3.06 10.04 -9.47
C GLU A 374 -2.59 9.46 -10.79
N ARG A 375 -1.44 9.96 -11.28
CA ARG A 375 -0.88 9.55 -12.56
C ARG A 375 0.54 9.03 -12.41
N ILE A 376 0.75 7.79 -12.83
CA ILE A 376 2.05 7.11 -12.86
C ILE A 376 2.47 6.93 -14.32
N SER A 377 3.63 7.45 -14.68
CA SER A 377 4.22 7.22 -16.00
C SER A 377 5.04 5.93 -15.98
N LEU A 378 4.66 4.94 -16.77
CA LEU A 378 5.41 3.69 -16.93
C LEU A 378 6.44 3.76 -18.07
N GLY A 379 6.38 4.83 -18.87
CA GLY A 379 7.34 5.07 -19.95
C GLY A 379 8.79 5.11 -19.43
N GLY A 380 9.61 4.17 -19.90
CA GLY A 380 11.03 4.06 -19.55
C GLY A 380 11.33 3.30 -18.26
N VAL A 381 10.33 2.70 -17.61
CA VAL A 381 10.53 1.78 -16.48
C VAL A 381 11.21 0.51 -16.99
N ARG A 382 12.32 0.15 -16.34
CA ARG A 382 13.17 -1.00 -16.69
C ARG A 382 13.32 -2.00 -15.56
N ASP A 383 13.08 -1.56 -14.32
CA ASP A 383 13.29 -2.34 -13.12
C ASP A 383 11.96 -2.55 -12.39
N GLU A 384 11.74 -3.76 -11.91
CA GLU A 384 10.59 -4.17 -11.12
C GLU A 384 10.48 -3.38 -9.82
N SER A 385 11.62 -3.04 -9.22
CA SER A 385 11.69 -2.27 -7.97
C SER A 385 11.15 -0.85 -8.09
N GLU A 386 11.01 -0.30 -9.30
CA GLU A 386 10.31 0.98 -9.46
C GLU A 386 8.80 0.85 -9.21
N ILE A 387 8.23 -0.35 -9.38
CA ILE A 387 6.80 -0.62 -9.23
C ILE A 387 6.51 -1.11 -7.80
N VAL A 388 7.29 -2.08 -7.31
CA VAL A 388 7.10 -2.78 -6.03
C VAL A 388 7.98 -2.21 -4.91
N GLY A 389 8.90 -1.28 -5.21
CA GLY A 389 9.77 -0.65 -4.23
C GLY A 389 11.08 -1.41 -3.98
N HIS A 390 11.95 -0.79 -3.19
CA HIS A 390 13.19 -1.42 -2.71
C HIS A 390 13.01 -1.98 -1.31
N ARG A 391 13.75 -3.05 -0.98
CA ARG A 391 13.85 -3.52 0.41
C ARG A 391 14.40 -2.41 1.31
N LYS A 392 13.92 -2.32 2.55
CA LYS A 392 14.25 -1.28 3.55
C LYS A 392 15.70 -1.31 4.11
N THR A 393 16.68 -1.75 3.33
CA THR A 393 18.06 -2.00 3.79
C THR A 393 18.97 -0.77 3.76
N TYR A 394 18.68 0.26 2.97
CA TYR A 394 19.54 1.44 2.81
C TYR A 394 18.76 2.74 3.02
N VAL A 395 19.46 3.82 3.36
CA VAL A 395 18.88 5.16 3.56
C VAL A 395 18.12 5.67 2.33
N GLY A 396 18.53 5.26 1.13
CA GLY A 396 17.87 5.59 -0.13
C GLY A 396 16.75 4.64 -0.57
N SER A 397 16.40 3.64 0.24
CA SER A 397 15.29 2.73 -0.07
C SER A 397 13.98 3.51 -0.09
N MET A 398 13.21 3.37 -1.16
CA MET A 398 11.92 4.04 -1.34
C MET A 398 10.81 3.04 -1.66
N PRO A 399 9.56 3.32 -1.26
CA PRO A 399 8.40 2.55 -1.68
C PRO A 399 8.21 2.62 -3.19
N GLY A 400 7.52 1.62 -3.74
CA GLY A 400 7.20 1.56 -5.15
C GLY A 400 6.31 2.71 -5.60
N ARG A 401 6.27 2.97 -6.92
CA ARG A 401 5.44 4.03 -7.50
C ARG A 401 3.95 3.84 -7.18
N ILE A 402 3.47 2.60 -7.03
CA ILE A 402 2.07 2.30 -6.70
C ILE A 402 1.74 2.79 -5.29
N ILE A 403 2.50 2.35 -4.28
CA ILE A 403 2.32 2.78 -2.88
C ILE A 403 2.52 4.28 -2.73
N SER A 404 3.50 4.85 -3.44
CA SER A 404 3.74 6.29 -3.45
C SER A 404 2.53 7.08 -3.99
N ALA A 405 1.85 6.58 -5.03
CA ALA A 405 0.64 7.22 -5.55
C ALA A 405 -0.54 7.09 -4.58
N VAL A 406 -0.73 5.93 -3.94
CA VAL A 406 -1.77 5.76 -2.91
C VAL A 406 -1.52 6.68 -1.72
N LYS A 407 -0.27 6.80 -1.28
CA LYS A 407 0.16 7.74 -0.24
C LYS A 407 -0.15 9.19 -0.61
N GLN A 408 0.14 9.61 -1.85
CA GLN A 408 -0.16 10.96 -2.33
C GLN A 408 -1.66 11.25 -2.42
N ALA A 409 -2.46 10.26 -2.83
CA ALA A 409 -3.91 10.38 -2.89
C ALA A 409 -4.58 10.46 -1.50
N GLY A 410 -3.95 9.89 -0.46
CA GLY A 410 -4.48 9.92 0.92
C GLY A 410 -5.75 9.09 1.15
N ILE A 411 -6.17 8.27 0.18
CA ILE A 411 -7.30 7.33 0.27
C ILE A 411 -6.91 5.97 -0.31
N ASN A 412 -7.54 4.87 0.13
CA ASN A 412 -7.28 3.51 -0.37
C ASN A 412 -8.07 3.12 -1.64
N ASN A 413 -8.96 3.99 -2.12
CA ASN A 413 -9.74 3.78 -3.34
C ASN A 413 -9.58 4.90 -4.40
N PRO A 414 -8.35 5.37 -4.71
CA PRO A 414 -8.14 6.40 -5.71
C PRO A 414 -8.30 5.84 -7.14
N VAL A 415 -8.38 6.75 -8.11
CA VAL A 415 -8.23 6.42 -9.53
C VAL A 415 -6.77 6.61 -9.92
N ILE A 416 -6.09 5.53 -10.27
CA ILE A 416 -4.69 5.54 -10.68
C ILE A 416 -4.60 5.33 -12.20
N LEU A 417 -4.01 6.31 -12.88
CA LEU A 417 -3.69 6.23 -14.30
C LEU A 417 -2.26 5.70 -14.50
N LEU A 418 -2.13 4.53 -15.12
CA LEU A 418 -0.87 3.96 -15.58
C LEU A 418 -0.63 4.38 -17.05
N ASP A 419 0.16 5.43 -17.24
CA ASP A 419 0.40 6.07 -18.53
C ASP A 419 1.55 5.38 -19.28
N GLU A 420 1.40 5.15 -20.59
CA GLU A 420 2.42 4.59 -21.49
C GLU A 420 2.87 3.15 -21.16
N ILE A 421 1.92 2.24 -20.90
CA ILE A 421 2.20 0.82 -20.62
C ILE A 421 2.86 0.09 -21.80
N ASP A 422 2.68 0.60 -23.01
CA ASP A 422 3.31 0.13 -24.24
C ASP A 422 4.83 0.35 -24.31
N LYS A 423 5.38 1.18 -23.42
CA LYS A 423 6.80 1.52 -23.37
C LYS A 423 7.55 0.85 -22.22
N LEU A 424 6.98 -0.21 -21.66
CA LEU A 424 7.68 -1.06 -20.70
C LEU A 424 8.82 -1.80 -21.41
N CYS A 425 10.04 -1.65 -20.90
CA CYS A 425 11.20 -2.34 -21.44
C CYS A 425 11.44 -3.64 -20.67
N LYS A 426 11.70 -4.73 -21.39
CA LYS A 426 12.29 -5.93 -20.81
C LYS A 426 13.81 -5.77 -20.75
N ASP A 427 14.35 -5.65 -19.54
CA ASP A 427 15.79 -5.73 -19.29
C ASP A 427 16.15 -7.06 -18.59
N PHE A 428 17.42 -7.43 -18.62
CA PHE A 428 17.96 -8.70 -18.08
C PHE A 428 17.80 -8.89 -16.55
N ARG A 429 17.38 -7.85 -15.80
CA ARG A 429 17.36 -7.83 -14.32
C ARG A 429 15.98 -8.04 -13.67
N GLY A 430 14.90 -8.14 -14.46
CA GLY A 430 13.54 -8.34 -13.97
C GLY A 430 12.50 -8.02 -15.03
N ASP A 431 11.29 -8.53 -14.88
CA ASP A 431 10.18 -8.25 -15.79
C ASP A 431 9.17 -7.31 -15.10
N PRO A 432 9.22 -5.98 -15.35
CA PRO A 432 8.28 -5.04 -14.74
C PRO A 432 6.82 -5.34 -15.11
N ALA A 433 6.56 -6.07 -16.20
CA ALA A 433 5.22 -6.54 -16.52
C ALA A 433 4.69 -7.55 -15.49
N SER A 434 5.56 -8.34 -14.86
CA SER A 434 5.19 -9.31 -13.82
C SER A 434 4.75 -8.62 -12.53
N ALA A 435 5.47 -7.58 -12.09
CA ALA A 435 5.02 -6.77 -10.96
C ALA A 435 3.69 -6.07 -11.23
N LEU A 436 3.46 -5.57 -12.45
CA LEU A 436 2.16 -4.99 -12.81
C LEU A 436 1.05 -6.04 -12.85
N LEU A 437 1.35 -7.30 -13.17
CA LEU A 437 0.37 -8.37 -13.05
C LEU A 437 -0.06 -8.55 -11.60
N GLU A 438 0.85 -8.57 -10.63
CA GLU A 438 0.48 -8.67 -9.21
C GLU A 438 -0.44 -7.53 -8.76
N VAL A 439 -0.19 -6.31 -9.27
CA VAL A 439 -1.00 -5.11 -8.95
C VAL A 439 -2.37 -5.13 -9.64
N LEU A 440 -2.43 -5.59 -10.89
CA LEU A 440 -3.64 -5.55 -11.71
C LEU A 440 -4.48 -6.84 -11.61
N ASP A 441 -3.91 -7.93 -11.11
CA ASP A 441 -4.60 -9.20 -10.93
C ASP A 441 -5.55 -9.14 -9.73
N MET A 442 -6.82 -9.44 -9.97
CA MET A 442 -7.88 -9.37 -8.97
C MET A 442 -7.69 -10.35 -7.81
N GLU A 443 -7.03 -11.48 -8.05
CA GLU A 443 -6.80 -12.47 -6.99
C GLU A 443 -5.63 -12.08 -6.08
N GLN A 444 -4.66 -11.32 -6.61
CA GLN A 444 -3.41 -11.00 -5.92
C GLN A 444 -3.40 -9.60 -5.31
N ASN A 445 -4.12 -8.65 -5.92
CA ASN A 445 -4.07 -7.24 -5.53
C ASN A 445 -4.57 -6.93 -4.11
N SER A 446 -5.42 -7.79 -3.54
CA SER A 446 -5.88 -7.68 -2.15
C SER A 446 -4.78 -7.96 -1.11
N THR A 447 -3.73 -8.67 -1.54
CA THR A 447 -2.58 -9.06 -0.72
C THR A 447 -1.25 -8.54 -1.29
N PHE A 448 -1.31 -7.51 -2.12
CA PHE A 448 -0.12 -6.94 -2.77
C PHE A 448 0.94 -6.54 -1.72
N THR A 449 2.18 -6.98 -1.92
CA THR A 449 3.26 -6.75 -0.95
C THR A 449 4.40 -5.94 -1.57
N ASP A 450 4.42 -4.64 -1.26
CA ASP A 450 5.54 -3.76 -1.60
C ASP A 450 6.79 -4.15 -0.78
N HIS A 451 7.96 -4.18 -1.42
CA HIS A 451 9.22 -4.61 -0.80
C HIS A 451 9.73 -3.67 0.29
N TYR A 452 9.36 -2.39 0.23
CA TYR A 452 9.71 -1.41 1.25
C TYR A 452 8.80 -1.57 2.47
N ILE A 453 7.49 -1.66 2.24
CA ILE A 453 6.48 -1.79 3.31
C ILE A 453 6.54 -3.17 3.98
N ASP A 454 6.79 -4.22 3.19
CA ASP A 454 6.91 -5.62 3.62
C ASP A 454 5.66 -6.11 4.39
N MET A 455 4.49 -5.58 4.04
CA MET A 455 3.18 -5.98 4.58
C MET A 455 2.15 -5.96 3.44
N PRO A 456 1.14 -6.85 3.47
CA PRO A 456 0.11 -6.85 2.45
C PRO A 456 -0.74 -5.59 2.57
N PHE A 457 -0.91 -4.89 1.44
CA PHE A 457 -1.76 -3.72 1.29
C PHE A 457 -2.87 -4.02 0.29
N ASP A 458 -4.11 -3.72 0.65
CA ASP A 458 -5.27 -4.02 -0.19
C ASP A 458 -5.44 -2.97 -1.30
N LEU A 459 -5.14 -3.36 -2.54
CA LEU A 459 -5.36 -2.54 -3.74
C LEU A 459 -6.67 -2.87 -4.46
N SER A 460 -7.51 -3.76 -3.92
CA SER A 460 -8.75 -4.19 -4.58
C SER A 460 -9.73 -3.03 -4.80
N ASN A 461 -9.72 -2.00 -3.95
CA ASN A 461 -10.62 -0.86 -4.10
C ASN A 461 -10.11 0.23 -5.05
N VAL A 462 -8.87 0.12 -5.53
CA VAL A 462 -8.25 1.06 -6.46
C VAL A 462 -8.84 0.91 -7.87
N ILE A 463 -9.09 2.02 -8.55
CA ILE A 463 -9.53 2.01 -9.95
C ILE A 463 -8.31 2.24 -10.85
N PHE A 464 -7.83 1.17 -11.47
CA PHE A 464 -6.75 1.26 -12.46
C PHE A 464 -7.29 1.59 -13.84
N ILE A 465 -6.70 2.60 -14.48
CA ILE A 465 -6.89 2.92 -15.90
C ILE A 465 -5.51 2.94 -16.55
N THR A 466 -5.33 2.24 -17.66
CA THR A 466 -4.07 2.22 -18.40
C THR A 466 -4.17 2.99 -19.71
N THR A 467 -3.05 3.52 -20.18
CA THR A 467 -2.96 4.10 -21.53
C THR A 467 -1.83 3.45 -22.33
N ALA A 468 -2.06 3.29 -23.63
CA ALA A 468 -1.05 2.85 -24.58
C ALA A 468 -1.17 3.65 -25.88
N ASN A 469 -0.08 3.78 -26.64
CA ASN A 469 -0.15 4.34 -28.00
C ASN A 469 -0.44 3.27 -29.04
N ASP A 470 0.16 2.10 -28.86
CA ASP A 470 -0.06 0.91 -29.68
C ASP A 470 -0.46 -0.26 -28.79
N ALA A 471 -1.48 -1.01 -29.20
CA ALA A 471 -1.93 -2.20 -28.47
C ALA A 471 -1.00 -3.39 -28.69
N SER A 472 -0.34 -3.47 -29.86
CA SER A 472 0.50 -4.61 -30.26
C SER A 472 1.79 -4.75 -29.45
N THR A 473 2.25 -3.66 -28.84
CA THR A 473 3.46 -3.61 -28.02
C THR A 473 3.20 -3.90 -26.54
N ILE A 474 1.93 -4.04 -26.14
CA ILE A 474 1.57 -4.38 -24.76
C ILE A 474 1.92 -5.87 -24.51
N PRO A 475 2.56 -6.22 -23.38
CA PRO A 475 2.80 -7.62 -23.04
C PRO A 475 1.50 -8.43 -23.02
N ALA A 476 1.47 -9.57 -23.73
CA ALA A 476 0.27 -10.41 -23.86
C ALA A 476 -0.41 -10.78 -22.52
N PRO A 477 0.33 -11.14 -21.43
CA PRO A 477 -0.30 -11.45 -20.14
C PRO A 477 -1.10 -10.30 -19.53
N LEU A 478 -0.70 -9.05 -19.80
CA LEU A 478 -1.40 -7.85 -19.35
C LEU A 478 -2.58 -7.54 -20.28
N PHE A 479 -2.37 -7.66 -21.59
CA PHE A 479 -3.37 -7.39 -22.62
C PHE A 479 -4.64 -8.22 -22.42
N ASP A 480 -4.50 -9.52 -22.13
CA ASP A 480 -5.63 -10.45 -21.95
C ASP A 480 -6.53 -10.11 -20.74
N ARG A 481 -6.01 -9.31 -19.80
CA ARG A 481 -6.71 -8.88 -18.57
C ARG A 481 -7.30 -7.47 -18.69
N MET A 482 -7.17 -6.82 -19.84
CA MET A 482 -7.60 -5.44 -20.08
C MET A 482 -8.83 -5.35 -20.99
N ASP A 483 -9.73 -4.42 -20.68
CA ASP A 483 -10.78 -3.99 -21.61
C ASP A 483 -10.20 -2.88 -22.50
N VAL A 484 -9.83 -3.26 -23.72
CA VAL A 484 -9.15 -2.37 -24.66
C VAL A 484 -10.16 -1.49 -25.40
N ILE A 485 -10.10 -0.20 -25.14
CA ILE A 485 -10.91 0.84 -25.79
C ILE A 485 -9.99 1.66 -26.72
N SER A 486 -10.22 1.56 -28.02
CA SER A 486 -9.47 2.29 -29.04
C SER A 486 -10.03 3.68 -29.28
N LEU A 487 -9.15 4.70 -29.22
CA LEU A 487 -9.42 6.08 -29.57
C LEU A 487 -8.88 6.34 -30.97
N SER A 488 -9.78 6.64 -31.90
CA SER A 488 -9.42 7.02 -33.26
C SER A 488 -8.80 8.41 -33.32
N SER A 489 -8.18 8.72 -34.45
CA SER A 489 -7.72 10.08 -34.77
C SER A 489 -8.90 11.06 -34.83
N TYR A 490 -8.64 12.33 -34.54
CA TYR A 490 -9.66 13.39 -34.65
C TYR A 490 -9.78 13.90 -36.08
N THR A 491 -11.00 14.15 -36.52
CA THR A 491 -11.26 14.83 -37.79
C THR A 491 -11.00 16.33 -37.70
N HIS A 492 -10.94 17.00 -38.84
CA HIS A 492 -10.71 18.44 -38.90
C HIS A 492 -11.74 19.24 -38.10
N GLU A 493 -13.02 18.91 -38.26
CA GLU A 493 -14.13 19.53 -37.53
C GLU A 493 -14.08 19.22 -36.04
N GLU A 494 -13.76 17.98 -35.66
CA GLU A 494 -13.55 17.63 -34.26
C GLU A 494 -12.42 18.46 -33.64
N LYS A 495 -11.27 18.58 -34.31
CA LYS A 495 -10.15 19.41 -33.85
C LYS A 495 -10.54 20.87 -33.71
N PHE A 496 -11.31 21.42 -34.65
CA PHE A 496 -11.82 22.79 -34.58
C PHE A 496 -12.71 23.00 -33.34
N HIS A 497 -13.64 22.09 -33.09
CA HIS A 497 -14.50 22.16 -31.91
C HIS A 497 -13.75 21.95 -30.61
N ILE A 498 -12.80 21.00 -30.56
CA ILE A 498 -11.93 20.77 -29.40
C ILE A 498 -11.09 22.02 -29.10
N ALA A 499 -10.51 22.63 -30.14
CA ALA A 499 -9.73 23.85 -30.00
C ALA A 499 -10.57 25.00 -29.43
N THR A 500 -11.75 25.21 -30.00
CA THR A 500 -12.63 26.34 -29.63
C THR A 500 -13.26 26.16 -28.24
N LYS A 501 -13.72 24.95 -27.90
CA LYS A 501 -14.43 24.67 -26.64
C LYS A 501 -13.49 24.42 -25.46
N HIS A 502 -12.30 23.86 -25.70
CA HIS A 502 -11.43 23.38 -24.61
C HIS A 502 -10.03 23.97 -24.67
N LEU A 503 -9.31 23.89 -25.80
CA LEU A 503 -7.89 24.28 -25.83
C LEU A 503 -7.69 25.79 -25.67
N ILE A 504 -8.47 26.62 -26.37
CA ILE A 504 -8.35 28.08 -26.29
C ILE A 504 -8.66 28.57 -24.87
N PRO A 505 -9.81 28.22 -24.25
CA PRO A 505 -10.08 28.61 -22.86
C PRO A 505 -8.99 28.17 -21.89
N LYS A 506 -8.54 26.92 -22.00
CA LYS A 506 -7.48 26.34 -21.15
C LYS A 506 -6.16 27.10 -21.29
N GLN A 507 -5.76 27.47 -22.51
CA GLN A 507 -4.52 28.22 -22.74
C GLN A 507 -4.63 29.68 -22.31
N LEU A 508 -5.81 30.30 -22.44
CA LEU A 508 -6.07 31.65 -21.92
C LEU A 508 -5.91 31.70 -20.40
N GLU A 509 -6.53 30.76 -19.69
CA GLU A 509 -6.42 30.64 -18.22
C GLU A 509 -4.96 30.40 -17.79
N LYS A 510 -4.28 29.45 -18.43
CA LYS A 510 -2.87 29.13 -18.13
C LYS A 510 -1.91 30.32 -18.32
N HIS A 511 -2.21 31.22 -19.26
CA HIS A 511 -1.40 32.40 -19.54
C HIS A 511 -1.95 33.68 -18.88
N GLY A 512 -3.02 33.59 -18.07
CA GLY A 512 -3.60 34.73 -17.36
C GLY A 512 -4.25 35.78 -18.26
N ILE A 513 -4.68 35.41 -19.48
CA ILE A 513 -5.30 36.34 -20.43
C ILE A 513 -6.83 36.26 -20.28
N ALA A 514 -7.50 37.40 -20.09
CA ALA A 514 -8.96 37.41 -20.03
C ALA A 514 -9.56 37.08 -21.41
N ALA A 515 -10.67 36.32 -21.44
CA ALA A 515 -11.36 35.95 -22.68
C ALA A 515 -11.84 37.16 -23.53
N LYS A 516 -11.92 38.36 -22.94
CA LYS A 516 -12.24 39.61 -23.63
C LYS A 516 -11.04 40.27 -24.32
N GLN A 517 -9.81 39.94 -23.89
CA GLN A 517 -8.57 40.55 -24.38
C GLN A 517 -8.01 39.85 -25.60
N LEU A 518 -8.18 38.54 -25.74
CA LEU A 518 -7.69 37.77 -26.89
C LEU A 518 -8.81 36.94 -27.52
N LYS A 519 -9.06 37.18 -28.81
CA LYS A 519 -10.01 36.40 -29.62
C LYS A 519 -9.32 35.82 -30.85
N ILE A 520 -9.30 34.49 -30.97
CA ILE A 520 -8.85 33.81 -32.18
C ILE A 520 -10.09 33.56 -33.05
N THR A 521 -10.05 34.02 -34.30
CA THR A 521 -11.20 33.85 -35.22
C THR A 521 -11.34 32.40 -35.69
N PRO A 522 -12.56 31.92 -36.01
CA PRO A 522 -12.75 30.56 -36.52
C PRO A 522 -11.89 30.22 -37.74
N ALA A 523 -11.79 31.16 -38.69
CA ALA A 523 -10.94 31.03 -39.87
C ALA A 523 -9.46 30.86 -39.51
N ALA A 524 -8.97 31.56 -38.49
CA ALA A 524 -7.60 31.39 -37.99
C ALA A 524 -7.39 30.00 -37.37
N VAL A 525 -8.39 29.45 -36.65
CA VAL A 525 -8.29 28.08 -36.09
C VAL A 525 -8.18 27.03 -37.19
N HIS A 526 -9.03 27.09 -38.22
CA HIS A 526 -8.91 26.19 -39.38
C HIS A 526 -7.54 26.33 -40.06
N ALA A 527 -7.06 27.55 -40.25
CA ALA A 527 -5.75 27.78 -40.86
C ALA A 527 -4.57 27.27 -40.01
N ILE A 528 -4.68 27.29 -38.67
CA ILE A 528 -3.69 26.65 -37.79
C ILE A 528 -3.68 25.13 -38.00
N ILE A 529 -4.87 24.51 -38.07
CA ILE A 529 -5.01 23.08 -38.27
C ILE A 529 -4.41 22.67 -39.62
N ASP A 530 -4.74 23.40 -40.70
CA ASP A 530 -4.29 23.07 -42.06
C ASP A 530 -2.79 23.33 -42.28
N ASN A 531 -2.29 24.49 -41.86
CA ASN A 531 -0.99 24.98 -42.33
C ASN A 531 0.13 24.84 -41.28
N TYR A 532 -0.20 24.59 -40.01
CA TYR A 532 0.76 24.59 -38.90
C TYR A 532 0.78 23.30 -38.06
N THR A 533 -0.09 22.34 -38.36
CA THR A 533 -0.15 21.02 -37.70
C THR A 533 -0.30 19.88 -38.72
N LYS A 534 0.40 18.77 -38.50
CA LYS A 534 0.21 17.48 -39.21
C LYS A 534 0.34 16.35 -38.17
N GLU A 535 -0.78 16.00 -37.54
CA GLU A 535 -0.85 15.02 -36.44
C GLU A 535 -2.25 14.38 -36.37
N ALA A 536 -2.39 13.25 -35.69
CA ALA A 536 -3.68 12.59 -35.45
C ALA A 536 -4.48 13.23 -34.30
N GLY A 537 -3.79 13.70 -33.25
CA GLY A 537 -4.37 14.33 -32.07
C GLY A 537 -4.43 15.86 -32.17
N VAL A 538 -4.40 16.52 -31.00
CA VAL A 538 -4.40 18.00 -30.87
C VAL A 538 -3.22 18.55 -30.06
N ARG A 539 -2.16 17.77 -29.86
CA ARG A 539 -1.02 18.18 -29.01
C ARG A 539 -0.21 19.31 -29.64
N GLY A 540 0.10 19.19 -30.93
CA GLY A 540 0.69 20.25 -31.75
C GLY A 540 -0.22 21.45 -31.87
N LEU A 541 -1.53 21.25 -32.06
CA LEU A 541 -2.54 22.31 -32.09
C LEU A 541 -2.55 23.13 -30.79
N GLU A 542 -2.59 22.46 -29.63
CA GLU A 542 -2.50 23.10 -28.31
C GLU A 542 -1.21 23.92 -28.17
N ARG A 543 -0.07 23.38 -28.63
CA ARG A 543 1.22 24.09 -28.62
C ARG A 543 1.20 25.36 -29.47
N ARG A 544 0.60 25.32 -30.67
CA ARG A 544 0.48 26.51 -31.54
C ARG A 544 -0.43 27.58 -30.93
N ILE A 545 -1.53 27.17 -30.32
CA ILE A 545 -2.42 28.08 -29.59
C ILE A 545 -1.67 28.72 -28.41
N ALA A 546 -0.88 27.92 -27.67
CA ALA A 546 -0.04 28.43 -26.58
C ALA A 546 1.03 29.42 -27.07
N ASP A 547 1.66 29.17 -28.22
CA ASP A 547 2.64 30.08 -28.83
C ASP A 547 1.98 31.45 -29.16
N ILE A 548 0.76 31.45 -29.71
CA ILE A 548 -0.03 32.67 -29.95
C ILE A 548 -0.36 33.38 -28.63
N CYS A 549 -0.86 32.64 -27.64
CA CYS A 549 -1.20 33.20 -26.32
C CYS A 549 0.03 33.85 -25.67
N ARG A 550 1.20 33.20 -25.72
CA ARG A 550 2.45 33.74 -25.16
C ARG A 550 2.89 35.02 -25.85
N LYS A 551 2.82 35.08 -27.19
CA LYS A 551 3.14 36.31 -27.93
C LYS A 551 2.15 37.44 -27.64
N CYS A 552 0.87 37.11 -27.51
CA CYS A 552 -0.16 38.09 -27.14
C CYS A 552 0.00 38.56 -25.69
N ALA A 553 0.39 37.69 -24.76
CA ALA A 553 0.63 38.03 -23.36
C ALA A 553 1.63 39.18 -23.23
N LYS A 554 2.72 39.16 -24.00
CA LYS A 554 3.68 40.28 -24.06
C LYS A 554 2.99 41.60 -24.41
N SER A 555 2.17 41.62 -25.47
CA SER A 555 1.45 42.82 -25.88
C SER A 555 0.37 43.26 -24.89
N VAL A 556 -0.24 42.33 -24.15
CA VAL A 556 -1.25 42.63 -23.11
C VAL A 556 -0.60 43.21 -21.87
N VAL A 557 0.59 42.74 -21.48
CA VAL A 557 1.37 43.32 -20.37
C VAL A 557 1.83 44.73 -20.69
N GLU A 558 2.30 44.97 -21.92
CA GLU A 558 2.68 46.32 -22.36
C GLU A 558 1.47 47.26 -22.50
N HIS A 559 0.28 46.73 -22.82
CA HIS A 559 -0.95 47.50 -23.08
C HIS A 559 -2.19 46.79 -22.50
N PRO A 560 -2.51 46.97 -21.20
CA PRO A 560 -3.56 46.20 -20.50
C PRO A 560 -4.98 46.29 -21.10
N ASP A 561 -5.32 47.43 -21.70
CA ASP A 561 -6.65 47.69 -22.28
C ASP A 561 -6.79 47.21 -23.74
N LYS A 562 -5.71 46.70 -24.34
CA LYS A 562 -5.68 46.35 -25.76
C LYS A 562 -6.40 45.02 -26.00
N LYS A 563 -7.40 45.04 -26.89
CA LYS A 563 -8.08 43.83 -27.39
C LYS A 563 -7.41 43.36 -28.67
N ILE A 564 -6.90 42.13 -28.65
CA ILE A 564 -6.19 41.49 -29.76
C ILE A 564 -7.14 40.48 -30.41
N THR A 565 -7.39 40.65 -31.70
CA THR A 565 -8.12 39.65 -32.50
C THR A 565 -7.16 39.08 -33.54
N VAL A 566 -6.94 37.77 -33.51
CA VAL A 566 -6.03 37.08 -34.44
C VAL A 566 -6.84 36.48 -35.59
N ASN A 567 -6.56 36.98 -36.80
CA ASN A 567 -7.11 36.48 -38.05
C ASN A 567 -6.09 35.63 -38.84
N ASP A 568 -6.52 34.97 -39.91
CA ASP A 568 -5.67 34.11 -40.76
C ASP A 568 -4.43 34.85 -41.29
N ARG A 569 -4.58 36.11 -41.72
CA ARG A 569 -3.47 36.92 -42.27
C ARG A 569 -2.39 37.24 -41.22
N GLN A 570 -2.79 37.41 -39.96
CA GLN A 570 -1.87 37.72 -38.87
C GLN A 570 -1.19 36.47 -38.31
N LEU A 571 -1.60 35.25 -38.69
CA LEU A 571 -0.99 34.03 -38.18
C LEU A 571 0.51 33.96 -38.49
N GLU A 572 0.97 34.50 -39.62
CA GLU A 572 2.38 34.49 -39.98
C GLU A 572 3.25 35.33 -39.05
N GLU A 573 2.71 36.42 -38.49
CA GLU A 573 3.40 37.25 -37.48
C GLU A 573 3.60 36.48 -36.17
N TYR A 574 2.62 35.65 -35.80
CA TYR A 574 2.65 34.89 -34.55
C TYR A 574 3.34 33.53 -34.67
N LEU A 575 3.16 32.79 -35.76
CA LEU A 575 3.65 31.42 -35.91
C LEU A 575 4.77 31.27 -36.93
N GLY A 576 5.09 32.32 -37.69
CA GLY A 576 6.02 32.27 -38.82
C GLY A 576 5.36 31.77 -40.11
N PRO A 577 6.14 31.51 -41.16
CA PRO A 577 5.61 31.04 -42.44
C PRO A 577 4.86 29.71 -42.31
N LYS A 578 3.88 29.49 -43.19
CA LYS A 578 3.12 28.23 -43.26
C LYS A 578 4.07 27.04 -43.41
N LYS A 579 3.93 26.06 -42.52
CA LYS A 579 4.83 24.89 -42.45
C LYS A 579 4.43 23.78 -43.39
N TYR A 580 3.12 23.58 -43.52
CA TYR A 580 2.52 22.60 -44.40
C TYR A 580 1.79 23.32 -45.52
N LYS A 581 2.09 22.95 -46.75
CA LYS A 581 1.33 23.38 -47.92
C LYS A 581 0.26 22.34 -48.21
N LYS A 582 -0.85 22.74 -48.84
CA LYS A 582 -1.83 21.78 -49.33
C LYS A 582 -1.14 20.82 -50.29
N GLU A 583 -1.45 19.53 -50.19
CA GLU A 583 -0.99 18.51 -51.13
C GLU A 583 -1.55 18.88 -52.52
N ASP A 584 -0.66 19.27 -53.43
CA ASP A 584 -1.00 19.53 -54.83
C ASP A 584 -1.22 18.19 -55.51
N VAL A 585 -2.44 17.65 -55.39
CA VAL A 585 -2.82 16.50 -56.21
C VAL A 585 -2.99 16.98 -57.65
N SER A 586 -2.43 16.22 -58.61
CA SER A 586 -2.59 16.51 -60.03
C SER A 586 -4.09 16.58 -60.38
N LYS A 587 -4.46 17.60 -61.15
CA LYS A 587 -5.84 17.85 -61.60
C LYS A 587 -6.09 17.29 -63.00
N THR A 588 -5.15 16.52 -63.53
CA THR A 588 -5.16 16.00 -64.89
C THR A 588 -4.94 14.49 -64.87
N ASP A 589 -5.64 13.79 -65.75
CA ASP A 589 -5.47 12.34 -65.92
C ASP A 589 -4.11 12.06 -66.56
N GLU A 590 -3.29 11.27 -65.87
CA GLU A 590 -1.89 11.03 -66.25
C GLU A 590 -1.61 9.54 -66.48
N ILE A 591 -0.65 9.24 -67.36
CA ILE A 591 -0.19 7.89 -67.63
C ILE A 591 0.90 7.54 -66.63
N GLY A 592 0.78 6.39 -65.98
CA GLY A 592 1.82 5.93 -65.05
C GLY A 592 1.82 6.69 -63.70
N LEU A 593 0.72 7.36 -63.34
CA LEU A 593 0.52 7.93 -62.01
C LEU A 593 -0.81 7.43 -61.42
N VAL A 594 -0.83 7.02 -60.16
CA VAL A 594 -2.07 6.65 -59.44
C VAL A 594 -2.04 7.14 -58.01
N ASN A 595 -3.21 7.51 -57.47
CA ASN A 595 -3.36 7.87 -56.07
C ASN A 595 -3.71 6.63 -55.23
N GLY A 596 -2.72 6.07 -54.53
CA GLY A 596 -2.93 5.08 -53.49
C GLY A 596 -3.33 5.74 -52.16
N LEU A 597 -3.94 4.98 -51.25
CA LEU A 597 -4.15 5.41 -49.87
C LEU A 597 -3.24 4.62 -48.92
N ALA A 598 -2.43 5.35 -48.16
CA ALA A 598 -1.54 4.80 -47.16
C ALA A 598 -2.06 5.10 -45.76
N TRP A 599 -1.72 4.21 -44.82
CA TRP A 599 -1.89 4.46 -43.39
C TRP A 599 -0.51 4.73 -42.79
N THR A 600 -0.39 5.83 -42.05
CA THR A 600 0.81 6.19 -41.31
C THR A 600 0.46 6.39 -39.83
N SER A 601 1.48 6.44 -38.98
CA SER A 601 1.32 6.70 -37.54
C SER A 601 0.70 8.08 -37.22
N VAL A 602 0.71 9.02 -38.17
CA VAL A 602 0.10 10.35 -38.04
C VAL A 602 -1.29 10.44 -38.68
N GLY A 603 -1.80 9.34 -39.25
CA GLY A 603 -3.09 9.23 -39.92
C GLY A 603 -2.97 8.74 -41.36
N GLY A 604 -4.07 8.79 -42.11
CA GLY A 604 -4.06 8.43 -43.53
C GLY A 604 -3.44 9.53 -44.39
N GLU A 605 -2.82 9.13 -45.51
CA GLU A 605 -2.19 10.02 -46.48
C GLU A 605 -2.44 9.51 -47.91
N ILE A 606 -2.51 10.43 -48.88
CA ILE A 606 -2.48 10.05 -50.29
C ILE A 606 -1.06 9.71 -50.67
N LEU A 607 -0.89 8.53 -51.24
CA LEU A 607 0.37 8.06 -51.76
C LEU A 607 0.32 8.04 -53.29
N PRO A 608 0.83 9.10 -53.97
CA PRO A 608 1.03 9.01 -55.40
C PRO A 608 2.07 7.92 -55.69
N ILE A 609 1.76 7.01 -56.63
CA ILE A 609 2.68 5.98 -57.10
C ILE A 609 2.92 6.26 -58.57
N GLU A 610 4.18 6.43 -58.93
CA GLU A 610 4.64 6.69 -60.30
C GLU A 610 5.29 5.44 -60.87
N VAL A 611 4.97 5.10 -62.10
CA VAL A 611 5.60 4.00 -62.84
C VAL A 611 5.97 4.43 -64.24
N VAL A 612 7.21 4.14 -64.60
CA VAL A 612 7.73 4.32 -65.97
C VAL A 612 8.14 2.96 -66.53
N ALA A 613 7.74 2.70 -67.76
CA ALA A 613 8.17 1.53 -68.53
C ALA A 613 9.19 1.94 -69.60
N LEU A 614 10.46 1.62 -69.37
CA LEU A 614 11.59 1.97 -70.24
C LEU A 614 11.98 0.77 -71.12
N ASP A 615 12.58 0.99 -72.29
CA ASP A 615 13.21 -0.11 -73.04
C ASP A 615 14.44 -0.64 -72.30
N GLY A 616 14.52 -1.95 -72.10
CA GLY A 616 15.51 -2.56 -71.22
C GLY A 616 15.54 -4.08 -71.25
N THR A 617 15.95 -4.69 -70.14
CA THR A 617 16.25 -6.12 -70.01
C THR A 617 15.25 -6.92 -69.17
N GLY A 618 14.22 -6.27 -68.62
CA GLY A 618 13.23 -6.89 -67.73
C GLY A 618 13.43 -6.61 -66.23
N LYS A 619 14.24 -5.62 -65.86
CA LYS A 619 14.53 -5.28 -64.46
C LYS A 619 13.36 -4.53 -63.81
N ILE A 620 13.16 -4.78 -62.52
CA ILE A 620 12.18 -4.06 -61.70
C ILE A 620 12.96 -3.21 -60.70
N GLU A 621 12.94 -1.89 -60.88
CA GLU A 621 13.55 -0.94 -59.97
C GLU A 621 12.49 -0.35 -59.03
N LEU A 622 12.78 -0.36 -57.74
CA LEU A 622 11.87 0.07 -56.68
C LEU A 622 12.55 1.17 -55.87
N THR A 623 12.07 2.41 -55.97
CA THR A 623 12.61 3.57 -55.25
C THR A 623 11.55 4.26 -54.40
N GLY A 624 11.98 5.08 -53.42
CA GLY A 624 11.05 5.74 -52.48
C GLY A 624 11.05 5.18 -51.06
N ASN A 625 12.13 4.52 -50.64
CA ASN A 625 12.26 3.93 -49.29
C ASN A 625 11.13 2.94 -48.93
N LEU A 626 10.84 2.05 -49.89
CA LEU A 626 9.86 0.98 -49.73
C LEU A 626 10.39 -0.12 -48.81
N GLY A 627 9.56 -0.54 -47.84
CA GLY A 627 9.85 -1.66 -46.97
C GLY A 627 9.76 -3.03 -47.66
N ASN A 628 10.02 -4.10 -46.91
CA ASN A 628 10.13 -5.44 -47.50
C ASN A 628 8.78 -5.96 -47.98
N VAL A 629 7.70 -5.73 -47.22
CA VAL A 629 6.35 -6.18 -47.59
C VAL A 629 5.86 -5.44 -48.84
N MET A 630 6.14 -4.13 -48.91
CA MET A 630 5.76 -3.33 -50.07
C MET A 630 6.54 -3.73 -51.35
N LYS A 631 7.81 -4.13 -51.23
CA LYS A 631 8.60 -4.70 -52.34
C LYS A 631 8.03 -6.03 -52.84
N GLU A 632 7.56 -6.89 -51.94
CA GLU A 632 6.88 -8.13 -52.30
C GLU A 632 5.53 -7.88 -52.99
N SER A 633 4.76 -6.91 -52.50
CA SER A 633 3.52 -6.46 -53.12
C SER A 633 3.76 -5.95 -54.56
N ALA A 634 4.82 -5.17 -54.79
CA ALA A 634 5.19 -4.70 -56.12
C ALA A 634 5.50 -5.85 -57.09
N LYS A 635 6.28 -6.85 -56.66
CA LYS A 635 6.57 -8.05 -57.45
C LYS A 635 5.31 -8.87 -57.75
N THR A 636 4.41 -8.96 -56.78
CA THR A 636 3.11 -9.64 -56.92
C THR A 636 2.23 -8.93 -57.93
N ALA A 637 2.18 -7.59 -57.90
CA ALA A 637 1.46 -6.78 -58.87
C ALA A 637 2.00 -6.97 -60.29
N VAL A 638 3.32 -6.91 -60.50
CA VAL A 638 3.95 -7.18 -61.82
C VAL A 638 3.59 -8.59 -62.33
N SER A 639 3.64 -9.60 -61.45
CA SER A 639 3.29 -10.98 -61.80
C SER A 639 1.82 -11.13 -62.14
N CYS A 640 0.94 -10.44 -61.41
CA CYS A 640 -0.50 -10.41 -61.67
C CYS A 640 -0.82 -9.78 -63.04
N VAL A 641 -0.20 -8.64 -63.37
CA VAL A 641 -0.34 -7.99 -64.68
C VAL A 641 0.19 -8.91 -65.79
N ARG A 642 1.34 -9.56 -65.57
CA ARG A 642 1.92 -10.51 -66.53
C ARG A 642 0.98 -11.68 -66.84
N SER A 643 0.31 -12.24 -65.82
CA SER A 643 -0.66 -13.32 -66.01
C SER A 643 -1.88 -12.93 -66.86
N ARG A 644 -2.12 -11.63 -67.03
CA ARG A 644 -3.27 -11.03 -67.73
C ARG A 644 -2.89 -10.26 -68.99
N ALA A 645 -1.63 -10.35 -69.44
CA ALA A 645 -1.11 -9.54 -70.53
C ALA A 645 -1.98 -9.58 -71.80
N ASP A 646 -2.46 -10.77 -72.18
CA ASP A 646 -3.29 -10.95 -73.39
C ASP A 646 -4.62 -10.22 -73.29
N LYS A 647 -5.29 -10.33 -72.15
CA LYS A 647 -6.59 -9.70 -71.90
C LYS A 647 -6.49 -8.19 -71.86
N LEU A 648 -5.33 -7.67 -71.42
CA LEU A 648 -5.07 -6.24 -71.24
C LEU A 648 -4.44 -5.58 -72.48
N GLY A 649 -4.17 -6.34 -73.55
CA GLY A 649 -3.52 -5.81 -74.76
C GLY A 649 -2.03 -5.49 -74.58
N ILE A 650 -1.37 -6.08 -73.58
CA ILE A 650 0.04 -5.86 -73.25
C ILE A 650 0.89 -6.90 -73.99
N MET A 651 2.05 -6.50 -74.51
CA MET A 651 3.00 -7.42 -75.14
C MET A 651 3.49 -8.48 -74.14
N ARG A 652 3.26 -9.77 -74.42
CA ARG A 652 3.69 -10.88 -73.54
C ARG A 652 5.16 -10.81 -73.12
N GLU A 653 6.04 -10.30 -73.98
CA GLU A 653 7.48 -10.22 -73.76
C GLU A 653 7.94 -8.96 -73.01
N PHE A 654 7.03 -8.13 -72.48
CA PHE A 654 7.41 -6.91 -71.76
C PHE A 654 8.39 -7.20 -70.62
N TYR A 655 8.25 -8.34 -69.93
CA TYR A 655 9.15 -8.76 -68.84
C TYR A 655 10.60 -9.07 -69.27
N LYS A 656 10.90 -9.11 -70.58
CA LYS A 656 12.26 -9.26 -71.12
C LYS A 656 12.79 -7.99 -71.78
N ARG A 657 11.87 -7.16 -72.32
CA ARG A 657 12.21 -6.03 -73.19
C ARG A 657 11.99 -4.66 -72.53
N LYS A 658 11.28 -4.62 -71.41
CA LYS A 658 10.95 -3.40 -70.68
C LYS A 658 11.46 -3.47 -69.25
N ASP A 659 12.17 -2.44 -68.82
CA ASP A 659 12.49 -2.21 -67.41
C ASP A 659 11.36 -1.40 -66.78
N ILE A 660 10.88 -1.83 -65.61
CA ILE A 660 9.79 -1.19 -64.87
C ILE A 660 10.38 -0.50 -63.65
N HIS A 661 10.26 0.83 -63.60
CA HIS A 661 10.65 1.61 -62.44
C HIS A 661 9.41 2.08 -61.70
N ILE A 662 9.23 1.60 -60.47
CA ILE A 662 8.18 2.04 -59.56
C ILE A 662 8.78 2.99 -58.52
N HIS A 663 8.26 4.21 -58.50
CA HIS A 663 8.64 5.25 -57.56
C HIS A 663 7.46 5.63 -56.67
N ALA A 664 7.69 5.62 -55.35
CA ALA A 664 6.81 6.27 -54.39
C ALA A 664 7.53 7.53 -53.87
N PRO A 665 7.03 8.76 -54.15
CA PRO A 665 7.64 10.00 -53.67
C PRO A 665 7.74 10.06 -52.13
N GLU A 666 8.54 10.99 -51.59
CA GLU A 666 8.84 11.17 -50.15
C GLU A 666 9.69 10.07 -49.48
N GLY A 667 10.85 9.77 -50.06
CA GLY A 667 11.75 8.70 -49.59
C GLY A 667 12.34 8.86 -48.17
N ALA A 668 11.99 9.90 -47.40
CA ALA A 668 12.43 10.05 -46.02
C ALA A 668 11.54 9.27 -45.02
N ILE A 669 10.29 8.96 -45.39
CA ILE A 669 9.34 8.24 -44.53
C ILE A 669 9.26 6.78 -45.04
N PRO A 670 9.56 5.77 -44.20
CA PRO A 670 9.45 4.38 -44.61
C PRO A 670 7.99 4.02 -44.89
N LYS A 671 7.73 3.49 -46.10
CA LYS A 671 6.40 3.08 -46.56
C LYS A 671 6.39 1.56 -46.65
N ASP A 672 5.71 0.90 -45.71
CA ASP A 672 5.64 -0.56 -45.65
C ASP A 672 4.22 -1.03 -45.37
N GLY A 673 3.75 -2.01 -46.14
CA GLY A 673 2.40 -2.55 -46.05
C GLY A 673 1.88 -3.04 -47.41
N PRO A 674 1.05 -4.10 -47.43
CA PRO A 674 0.57 -4.72 -48.68
C PRO A 674 -0.60 -3.96 -49.32
N SER A 675 -1.18 -2.97 -48.64
CA SER A 675 -2.43 -2.30 -49.04
C SER A 675 -2.35 -1.40 -50.28
N ALA A 676 -1.18 -1.27 -50.90
CA ALA A 676 -0.96 -0.55 -52.16
C ALA A 676 -0.94 -1.48 -53.39
N GLY A 677 -1.19 -2.78 -53.21
CA GLY A 677 -1.09 -3.79 -54.27
C GLY A 677 -1.96 -3.50 -55.50
N ILE A 678 -3.22 -3.11 -55.30
CA ILE A 678 -4.11 -2.77 -56.42
C ILE A 678 -3.71 -1.47 -57.12
N ALA A 679 -3.17 -0.51 -56.39
CA ALA A 679 -2.66 0.75 -56.95
C ALA A 679 -1.46 0.46 -57.86
N MET A 680 -0.48 -0.31 -57.36
CA MET A 680 0.68 -0.76 -58.14
C MET A 680 0.27 -1.49 -59.42
N ALA A 681 -0.65 -2.46 -59.33
CA ALA A 681 -1.12 -3.19 -60.50
C ALA A 681 -1.80 -2.28 -61.54
N THR A 682 -2.56 -1.28 -61.07
CA THR A 682 -3.24 -0.31 -61.94
C THR A 682 -2.26 0.60 -62.67
N VAL A 683 -1.28 1.16 -61.95
CA VAL A 683 -0.31 2.07 -62.55
C VAL A 683 0.69 1.36 -63.48
N ILE A 684 1.08 0.12 -63.16
CA ILE A 684 1.86 -0.73 -64.07
C ILE A 684 1.07 -0.99 -65.36
N THR A 685 -0.24 -1.29 -65.24
CA THR A 685 -1.10 -1.49 -66.40
C THR A 685 -1.22 -0.21 -67.22
N SER A 686 -1.41 0.94 -66.57
CA SER A 686 -1.45 2.26 -67.23
C SER A 686 -0.17 2.54 -68.02
N ALA A 687 1.01 2.35 -67.41
CA ALA A 687 2.31 2.57 -68.05
C ALA A 687 2.55 1.64 -69.25
N LEU A 688 2.08 0.40 -69.20
CA LEU A 688 2.27 -0.59 -70.28
C LEU A 688 1.24 -0.46 -71.42
N THR A 689 0.06 0.07 -71.14
CA THR A 689 -1.04 0.24 -72.13
C THR A 689 -1.14 1.67 -72.68
N SER A 690 -0.39 2.61 -72.09
CA SER A 690 -0.50 4.05 -72.37
C SER A 690 -1.93 4.58 -72.19
N ILE A 691 -2.64 4.08 -71.18
CA ILE A 691 -3.99 4.52 -70.82
C ILE A 691 -3.90 5.37 -69.55
N PRO A 692 -4.34 6.64 -69.56
CA PRO A 692 -4.33 7.49 -68.37
C PRO A 692 -5.23 6.94 -67.25
N VAL A 693 -4.79 7.11 -66.00
CA VAL A 693 -5.57 6.86 -64.79
C VAL A 693 -6.36 8.13 -64.43
N CYS A 694 -7.60 7.97 -63.98
CA CYS A 694 -8.43 9.09 -63.55
C CYS A 694 -7.84 9.75 -62.29
N HIS A 695 -7.62 11.07 -62.32
CA HIS A 695 -6.99 11.80 -61.22
C HIS A 695 -7.84 11.90 -59.95
N ASP A 696 -9.17 11.79 -60.06
CA ASP A 696 -10.15 11.92 -58.97
C ASP A 696 -10.44 10.58 -58.25
N VAL A 697 -9.71 9.52 -58.61
CA VAL A 697 -9.82 8.17 -58.05
C VAL A 697 -8.68 7.90 -57.08
N ALA A 698 -9.01 7.48 -55.86
CA ALA A 698 -8.07 6.90 -54.92
C ALA A 698 -8.40 5.44 -54.63
N MET A 699 -7.39 4.62 -54.33
CA MET A 699 -7.62 3.18 -54.12
C MET A 699 -6.72 2.57 -53.03
N THR A 700 -7.24 1.54 -52.36
CA THR A 700 -6.49 0.74 -51.40
C THR A 700 -6.96 -0.71 -51.43
N GLY A 701 -6.04 -1.64 -51.28
CA GLY A 701 -6.32 -3.07 -51.38
C GLY A 701 -5.05 -3.87 -51.56
N GLU A 702 -4.96 -4.99 -50.84
CA GLU A 702 -3.93 -5.98 -51.10
C GLU A 702 -4.31 -6.82 -52.32
N ILE A 703 -3.30 -7.24 -53.10
CA ILE A 703 -3.49 -8.01 -54.32
C ILE A 703 -2.80 -9.37 -54.21
N THR A 704 -3.47 -10.41 -54.68
CA THR A 704 -2.89 -11.76 -54.80
C THR A 704 -2.39 -12.03 -56.23
N LEU A 705 -1.57 -13.07 -56.42
CA LEU A 705 -1.14 -13.52 -57.75
C LEU A 705 -2.32 -13.85 -58.69
N GLN A 706 -3.43 -14.32 -58.12
CA GLN A 706 -4.67 -14.59 -58.87
C GLN A 706 -5.50 -13.33 -59.14
N GLY A 707 -5.07 -12.15 -58.70
CA GLY A 707 -5.77 -10.87 -58.86
C GLY A 707 -7.03 -10.73 -58.01
N ARG A 708 -7.16 -11.48 -56.91
CA ARG A 708 -8.16 -11.20 -55.86
C ARG A 708 -7.71 -10.01 -55.02
N VAL A 709 -8.65 -9.17 -54.61
CA VAL A 709 -8.45 -8.05 -53.71
C VAL A 709 -8.78 -8.49 -52.29
N LEU A 710 -7.82 -8.36 -51.37
CA LEU A 710 -7.95 -8.75 -49.97
C LEU A 710 -8.25 -7.54 -49.06
N PRO A 711 -8.91 -7.77 -47.91
CA PRO A 711 -9.24 -6.71 -46.98
C PRO A 711 -8.02 -6.01 -46.40
N ILE A 712 -8.20 -4.74 -46.03
CA ILE A 712 -7.16 -3.86 -45.51
C ILE A 712 -7.59 -3.23 -44.19
N GLY A 713 -6.62 -2.88 -43.34
CA GLY A 713 -6.85 -2.09 -42.13
C GLY A 713 -6.85 -0.58 -42.37
N GLY A 714 -7.39 0.18 -41.40
CA GLY A 714 -7.31 1.63 -41.33
C GLY A 714 -8.16 2.37 -42.37
N LEU A 715 -9.32 1.81 -42.74
CA LEU A 715 -10.19 2.40 -43.78
C LEU A 715 -10.67 3.81 -43.39
N LYS A 716 -11.02 4.04 -42.12
CA LYS A 716 -11.43 5.35 -41.62
C LYS A 716 -10.38 6.44 -41.90
N GLU A 717 -9.14 6.20 -41.51
CA GLU A 717 -8.05 7.16 -41.69
C GLU A 717 -7.70 7.36 -43.17
N LYS A 718 -7.68 6.28 -43.96
CA LYS A 718 -7.39 6.32 -45.41
C LYS A 718 -8.44 7.13 -46.18
N THR A 719 -9.72 6.93 -45.88
CA THR A 719 -10.83 7.66 -46.54
C THR A 719 -10.89 9.12 -46.13
N MET A 720 -10.53 9.45 -44.89
CA MET A 720 -10.32 10.84 -44.46
C MET A 720 -9.18 11.54 -45.22
N ALA A 721 -8.15 10.80 -45.65
CA ALA A 721 -7.09 11.35 -46.50
C ALA A 721 -7.61 11.64 -47.91
N ALA A 722 -8.37 10.71 -48.50
CA ALA A 722 -9.03 10.90 -49.78
C ALA A 722 -9.94 12.14 -49.79
N TYR A 723 -10.72 12.33 -48.73
CA TYR A 723 -11.61 13.49 -48.59
C TYR A 723 -10.83 14.82 -48.52
N ARG A 724 -9.75 14.87 -47.73
CA ARG A 724 -8.91 16.08 -47.61
C ARG A 724 -8.23 16.46 -48.93
N ALA A 725 -7.85 15.46 -49.71
CA ALA A 725 -7.27 15.63 -51.02
C ALA A 725 -8.30 15.96 -52.12
N GLY A 726 -9.60 15.96 -51.79
CA GLY A 726 -10.68 16.26 -52.73
C GLY A 726 -10.97 15.15 -53.74
N MET A 727 -10.63 13.90 -53.41
CA MET A 727 -10.98 12.74 -54.22
C MET A 727 -12.49 12.53 -54.23
N LYS A 728 -13.05 12.16 -55.38
CA LYS A 728 -14.49 11.92 -55.53
C LYS A 728 -14.84 10.44 -55.42
N ARG A 729 -13.92 9.57 -55.86
CA ARG A 729 -14.15 8.14 -56.00
C ARG A 729 -13.10 7.37 -55.22
N VAL A 730 -13.52 6.46 -54.35
CA VAL A 730 -12.60 5.61 -53.58
C VAL A 730 -12.91 4.14 -53.79
N ILE A 731 -11.93 3.40 -54.30
CA ILE A 731 -12.01 1.96 -54.53
C ILE A 731 -11.52 1.22 -53.28
N ILE A 732 -12.36 0.33 -52.75
CA ILE A 732 -12.12 -0.42 -51.52
C ILE A 732 -12.34 -1.91 -51.72
N PRO A 733 -11.72 -2.80 -50.92
CA PRO A 733 -12.05 -4.23 -50.96
C PRO A 733 -13.49 -4.47 -50.52
N ALA A 734 -14.19 -5.40 -51.17
CA ALA A 734 -15.58 -5.73 -50.85
C ALA A 734 -15.78 -6.24 -49.41
N ASP A 735 -14.77 -6.89 -48.85
CA ASP A 735 -14.81 -7.40 -47.47
C ASP A 735 -14.70 -6.29 -46.42
N ASN A 736 -14.27 -5.07 -46.81
CA ASN A 736 -14.20 -3.90 -45.92
C ASN A 736 -15.49 -3.04 -45.94
N VAL A 737 -16.57 -3.49 -46.57
CA VAL A 737 -17.85 -2.75 -46.58
C VAL A 737 -18.41 -2.57 -45.17
N ALA A 738 -18.20 -3.55 -44.28
CA ALA A 738 -18.61 -3.44 -42.88
C ALA A 738 -17.89 -2.29 -42.15
N ASP A 739 -16.62 -2.05 -42.47
CA ASP A 739 -15.79 -1.01 -41.85
C ASP A 739 -16.21 0.40 -42.24
N LEU A 740 -17.02 0.54 -43.30
CA LEU A 740 -17.65 1.83 -43.62
C LEU A 740 -18.54 2.32 -42.47
N ALA A 741 -19.04 1.46 -41.58
CA ALA A 741 -19.79 1.88 -40.40
C ALA A 741 -19.00 2.87 -39.51
N ASP A 742 -17.67 2.76 -39.49
CA ASP A 742 -16.77 3.61 -38.70
C ASP A 742 -16.33 4.91 -39.40
N VAL A 743 -16.67 5.06 -40.68
CA VAL A 743 -16.38 6.25 -41.48
C VAL A 743 -17.42 7.35 -41.21
N ASP A 744 -16.93 8.56 -41.01
CA ASP A 744 -17.75 9.75 -40.73
C ASP A 744 -18.75 10.05 -41.86
N GLN A 745 -19.94 10.52 -41.48
CA GLN A 745 -21.02 10.80 -42.44
C GLN A 745 -20.61 11.84 -43.49
N VAL A 746 -19.83 12.86 -43.09
CA VAL A 746 -19.33 13.91 -43.99
C VAL A 746 -18.50 13.34 -45.15
N VAL A 747 -17.72 12.28 -44.88
CA VAL A 747 -16.92 11.58 -45.89
C VAL A 747 -17.81 10.75 -46.79
N LYS A 748 -18.76 10.01 -46.22
CA LYS A 748 -19.74 9.19 -46.96
C LYS A 748 -20.60 10.02 -47.92
N ASP A 749 -20.94 11.23 -47.52
CA ASP A 749 -21.76 12.13 -48.33
C ASP A 749 -20.95 12.77 -49.47
N SER A 750 -19.62 12.87 -49.32
CA SER A 750 -18.74 13.56 -50.26
C SER A 750 -17.99 12.63 -51.23
N ILE A 751 -17.83 11.35 -50.87
CA ILE A 751 -17.08 10.35 -51.63
C ILE A 751 -17.98 9.18 -52.03
N GLU A 752 -17.87 8.77 -53.29
CA GLU A 752 -18.49 7.54 -53.78
C GLU A 752 -17.54 6.35 -53.57
N PHE A 753 -18.03 5.33 -52.86
CA PHE A 753 -17.26 4.12 -52.53
C PHE A 753 -17.57 2.98 -53.51
N PHE A 754 -16.52 2.39 -54.08
CA PHE A 754 -16.63 1.26 -55.00
C PHE A 754 -16.03 0.00 -54.38
N PRO A 755 -16.85 -0.93 -53.86
CA PRO A 755 -16.38 -2.20 -53.33
C PRO A 755 -16.02 -3.18 -54.45
N VAL A 756 -14.80 -3.70 -54.45
CA VAL A 756 -14.27 -4.60 -55.49
C VAL A 756 -13.73 -5.91 -54.92
N ARG A 757 -13.79 -6.98 -55.71
CA ARG A 757 -13.26 -8.32 -55.36
C ARG A 757 -12.07 -8.72 -56.22
N LYS A 758 -11.95 -8.15 -57.42
CA LYS A 758 -10.90 -8.50 -58.38
C LYS A 758 -10.24 -7.28 -58.98
N ILE A 759 -8.98 -7.43 -59.37
CA ILE A 759 -8.22 -6.35 -60.03
C ILE A 759 -8.85 -5.91 -61.35
N ASP A 760 -9.55 -6.81 -62.05
CA ASP A 760 -10.21 -6.49 -63.32
C ASP A 760 -11.28 -5.40 -63.12
N GLU A 761 -12.03 -5.43 -62.01
CA GLU A 761 -13.01 -4.40 -61.62
C GLU A 761 -12.32 -3.06 -61.29
N VAL A 762 -11.16 -3.11 -60.62
CA VAL A 762 -10.36 -1.91 -60.30
C VAL A 762 -9.92 -1.20 -61.57
N LEU A 763 -9.39 -1.93 -62.55
CA LEU A 763 -8.90 -1.37 -63.81
C LEU A 763 -10.02 -0.70 -64.61
N GLU A 764 -11.23 -1.27 -64.59
CA GLU A 764 -12.40 -0.69 -65.25
C GLU A 764 -12.86 0.63 -64.62
N LEU A 765 -12.74 0.76 -63.29
CA LEU A 765 -13.15 1.95 -62.55
C LEU A 765 -12.08 3.05 -62.54
N ALA A 766 -10.80 2.68 -62.58
CA ALA A 766 -9.67 3.59 -62.43
C ALA A 766 -9.14 4.15 -63.76
N LEU A 767 -9.15 3.36 -64.84
CA LEU A 767 -8.64 3.81 -66.15
C LEU A 767 -9.69 4.60 -66.93
N THR A 768 -9.24 5.60 -67.70
CA THR A 768 -10.12 6.43 -68.54
C THR A 768 -10.82 5.65 -69.67
N ARG A 769 -10.23 4.53 -70.11
CA ARG A 769 -10.83 3.60 -71.07
C ARG A 769 -10.44 2.16 -70.76
N LYS A 770 -11.29 1.19 -71.14
CA LYS A 770 -11.01 -0.23 -70.95
C LYS A 770 -9.82 -0.65 -71.86
N PRO A 771 -8.83 -1.38 -71.33
CA PRO A 771 -7.80 -2.00 -72.15
C PRO A 771 -8.45 -3.00 -73.11
N THR A 772 -8.16 -2.87 -74.40
CA THR A 772 -8.63 -3.81 -75.43
C THR A 772 -7.55 -4.85 -75.70
N PRO A 773 -7.90 -6.15 -75.82
CA PRO A 773 -6.97 -7.16 -76.30
C PRO A 773 -6.36 -6.72 -77.63
N ARG A 774 -5.06 -6.97 -77.84
CA ARG A 774 -4.47 -6.78 -79.16
C ARG A 774 -5.13 -7.76 -80.12
N GLU A 775 -5.80 -7.26 -81.16
CA GLU A 775 -6.13 -8.09 -82.31
C GLU A 775 -4.82 -8.64 -82.88
N SER A 776 -4.76 -9.95 -83.08
CA SER A 776 -3.62 -10.62 -83.70
C SER A 776 -3.55 -10.23 -85.17
N LEU A 777 -2.98 -9.06 -85.47
CA LEU A 777 -2.63 -8.66 -86.83
C LEU A 777 -1.34 -9.33 -87.26
N PHE A 778 -1.21 -10.66 -87.12
CA PHE A 778 -0.26 -11.53 -87.83
C PHE A 778 -0.76 -12.97 -87.69
N ASP A 779 -1.39 -13.50 -88.74
CA ASP A 779 -1.45 -14.93 -88.98
C ASP A 779 -0.01 -15.39 -89.26
N ASP A 780 0.43 -16.47 -88.60
CA ASP A 780 1.74 -17.12 -88.78
C ASP A 780 1.96 -17.72 -90.21
N ALA A 781 1.16 -17.32 -91.21
CA ALA A 781 1.21 -17.81 -92.58
C ALA A 781 1.96 -16.89 -93.57
N ASP A 782 2.14 -15.60 -93.27
CA ASP A 782 2.73 -14.64 -94.24
C ASP A 782 4.24 -14.40 -94.08
N CYS A 783 4.90 -14.97 -93.07
CA CYS A 783 6.36 -14.86 -92.92
C CYS A 783 7.17 -15.83 -93.82
N GLN A 784 6.53 -16.73 -94.57
CA GLN A 784 7.26 -17.64 -95.49
C GLN A 784 7.55 -17.05 -96.87
N TYR A 785 7.02 -15.88 -97.23
CA TYR A 785 7.20 -15.33 -98.59
C TYR A 785 8.29 -14.26 -98.74
N LEU A 786 8.93 -13.78 -97.65
CA LEU A 786 9.96 -12.74 -97.73
C LEU A 786 11.40 -13.24 -97.53
N GLU A 787 11.62 -14.50 -97.14
CA GLU A 787 12.97 -15.08 -97.06
C GLU A 787 13.46 -15.67 -98.40
N HIS A 788 12.57 -15.87 -99.38
CA HIS A 788 12.93 -16.55 -100.63
C HIS A 788 13.54 -15.63 -101.71
N ASP A 789 13.25 -14.33 -101.69
CA ASP A 789 13.71 -13.36 -102.72
C ASP A 789 14.99 -12.59 -102.35
N ALA A 790 15.41 -12.59 -101.08
CA ALA A 790 16.62 -11.88 -100.67
C ALA A 790 17.94 -12.62 -101.01
N ASN A 791 17.87 -13.91 -101.34
CA ASN A 791 19.05 -14.74 -101.63
C ASN A 791 19.50 -14.74 -103.11
N GLN A 792 18.87 -13.95 -104.00
CA GLN A 792 19.20 -13.95 -105.44
C GLN A 792 19.93 -12.70 -105.97
N LEU A 793 20.27 -11.72 -105.14
CA LEU A 793 21.03 -10.54 -105.59
C LEU A 793 22.36 -10.40 -104.86
N MET A 794 23.25 -11.37 -105.10
CA MET A 794 24.70 -11.19 -104.96
C MET A 794 25.20 -10.28 -106.09
N LEU A 795 25.69 -9.09 -105.76
CA LEU A 795 26.61 -8.33 -106.61
C LEU A 795 27.89 -8.03 -105.81
N PRO A 796 29.08 -8.21 -106.42
CA PRO A 796 30.33 -8.29 -105.68
C PRO A 796 30.86 -6.91 -105.29
N SER A 797 31.55 -6.94 -104.15
CA SER A 797 32.36 -5.91 -103.51
C SER A 797 33.25 -5.08 -104.43
N ILE A 798 33.16 -3.75 -104.27
CA ILE A 798 34.30 -2.80 -104.22
C ILE A 798 34.04 -1.83 -103.07
#